data_AF-A0A5M7BNJ8-F1
#
_entry.id   AF-A0A5M7BNJ8-F1
#
_cell.length_a   1.000
_cell.length_b   1.000
_cell.length_c   1.000
_cell.angle_alpha   90.00
_cell.angle_beta   90.00
_cell.angle_gamma   90.00
#
_symmetry.space_group_name_H-M   'P 1'
#
loop_
_entity.id
_entity.type
_entity.pdbx_description
1 polymer ?
#
loop_
_entity_poly.entity_id
_entity_poly.type
_entity_poly.pdbx_seq_one_letter_code
_entity_poly.pdbx_strand_id
1 'polypeptide(L)'
;MRIDEVERILAQHTKQNKLTLPSTAFGAGDVADLVRRWLGGNLVVSGVSTKKSGDLIKVDGTVSMFGATDRAVKGIEFGLVDSSGNPTSDGTPAVYIPLSLPREWTFAAAFPATKNSVLDGLGFVSGPTLHLTSVARKPGNGVPALGKGVTFDAPKVKRTGLLHNFVALLESGGQVTLSGQIEIGSGDMSRPSAFQPKLTLRSTAADAGSMGTKFQLEVVTDLGPPIKHRVRVAAVVTIGSSDPILLTADLDTGAKILELTGTFTPRTHQTAALSTWAGGSLSGTVGKGFTLGNAVSLQRLVIHLNAGKTLAEIVSDVRLELGLSTTWEVVKDYFTAGDITAGFTIANPFGGGPREITATARGKVVLLDGIVLLADAVFFRDAGGVTATFGMSTASPVNLVSLMRKLGLSLTDAPELTMSNLEITAVAPAGEFTLTASVSSTWQLSLGVASVKLTQASVVLDYSGKSKKLTGEISAEAELLPPQGKSPLARFNAHWEIPKKFTLEGRLPTADLTALIKTFDKTLVYSDELPKVKLTEVVVRLAIAGNQGLNTRSGTECVLGVTGTVDVNNNQVSFLALARKHDGSTEFIGAIWTQGWTWYPDVLSWIKDCIAVKASGLALSTRDGGSLPADPKRPPNLPVPLARGVTFFTTVELKGVLAGALKPVFGGPAELQLTGLIAKPLSNSELSIALANRSKNGASGIEGVQFTGIQLRIVPKRAQFDLRAAFDLTFWDLNKKKVTLKLALGGMVSLNGELAVYFVLAAGQGEQWQKKLQGSSTPPATSPTWQEPFGLKGLEIKNFFGVITVGSMSVSLGAGGALVVRSGKNSVQLDLAAVGGFKGEVPYLDAFVLVLAKGHEQKEIVLGDLIRQFTDQNSQLVKLTDQITFRKFSLAVVLAPNGCTDPRTQKHWPFGFRAAGDVTLFGYRLVFDVRIVPEQGIDASGSVDKPIVLGDGVFQLSDSTGKKGPEGAVNTTVSLGPSTPYVFLSGKLDLLGMSAMIRATVKDGGWEFTWRAAAFIFTNSVSCALRDGKFTAAVGGSLSFQVKTTKPVKIGEVVIIPSGLNFSATFAMAIAIAIDPKFSFAVRGWFRFGSQKLTPEQFNLDSLRNWTELKASLQEYFASYPDKIFHELVSCAEKWAKAVGEGLLKGINDVARVLKDAFNVAASEAGKLLKLAGYTAEKAVEALHVVWNMTKDQVIKVLQEVWKFSEGKAKEIVDKVWQFLKSCSLERAAKML
;
A
#
# COMPACT_ATOMS: atom_id res chain seq x y z
N MET A 1 86.09 -96.06 -6.11
CA MET A 1 87.21 -95.93 -7.08
C MET A 1 88.49 -95.64 -6.30
N ARG A 2 89.68 -96.04 -6.79
CA ARG A 2 90.99 -95.67 -6.18
C ARG A 2 91.67 -94.57 -6.99
N ILE A 3 92.53 -93.77 -6.36
CA ILE A 3 93.10 -92.57 -7.02
C ILE A 3 93.89 -92.92 -8.29
N ASP A 4 94.54 -94.08 -8.35
CA ASP A 4 95.27 -94.55 -9.54
C ASP A 4 94.33 -94.92 -10.71
N GLU A 5 93.07 -95.23 -10.42
CA GLU A 5 92.04 -95.44 -11.43
C GLU A 5 91.55 -94.10 -12.00
N VAL A 6 91.50 -93.05 -11.18
CA VAL A 6 91.25 -91.68 -11.66
C VAL A 6 92.38 -91.23 -12.60
N GLU A 7 93.63 -91.50 -12.24
CA GLU A 7 94.81 -91.21 -13.06
C GLU A 7 94.76 -91.93 -14.41
N ARG A 8 94.37 -93.21 -14.39
CA ARG A 8 94.22 -94.02 -15.60
C ARG A 8 93.11 -93.48 -16.52
N ILE A 9 91.96 -93.09 -15.96
CA ILE A 9 90.85 -92.51 -16.72
C ILE A 9 91.29 -91.20 -17.37
N LEU A 10 91.98 -90.32 -16.63
CA LEU A 10 92.51 -89.07 -17.18
C LEU A 10 93.52 -89.32 -18.31
N ALA A 11 94.43 -90.27 -18.13
CA ALA A 11 95.40 -90.65 -19.17
C ALA A 11 94.72 -91.24 -20.42
N GLN A 12 93.72 -92.11 -20.26
CA GLN A 12 92.95 -92.69 -21.37
C GLN A 12 92.21 -91.63 -22.20
N HIS A 13 91.75 -90.57 -21.54
CA HIS A 13 91.04 -89.47 -22.16
C HIS A 13 91.94 -88.31 -22.61
N THR A 14 93.27 -88.43 -22.46
CA THR A 14 94.24 -87.43 -22.91
C THR A 14 94.94 -87.88 -24.18
N LYS A 15 94.72 -87.15 -25.29
CA LYS A 15 95.40 -87.37 -26.58
C LYS A 15 95.97 -86.06 -27.08
N GLN A 16 97.21 -86.08 -27.59
CA GLN A 16 97.85 -84.89 -28.18
C GLN A 16 97.78 -83.64 -27.27
N ASN A 17 98.13 -83.80 -25.99
CA ASN A 17 98.09 -82.73 -24.99
C ASN A 17 96.69 -82.14 -24.74
N LYS A 18 95.62 -82.90 -25.06
CA LYS A 18 94.23 -82.50 -24.90
C LYS A 18 93.45 -83.59 -24.17
N LEU A 19 92.94 -83.27 -22.98
CA LEU A 19 92.02 -84.10 -22.20
C LEU A 19 90.61 -83.84 -22.72
N THR A 20 89.95 -84.88 -23.23
CA THR A 20 88.53 -84.86 -23.60
C THR A 20 87.82 -85.91 -22.78
N LEU A 21 87.27 -85.47 -21.65
CA LEU A 21 86.68 -86.33 -20.65
C LEU A 21 85.14 -86.31 -20.79
N PRO A 22 84.51 -87.38 -21.33
CA PRO A 22 83.06 -87.46 -21.44
C PRO A 22 82.40 -87.63 -20.07
N SER A 23 81.13 -87.23 -19.96
CA SER A 23 80.36 -87.40 -18.72
C SER A 23 80.31 -88.84 -18.19
N THR A 24 80.49 -89.84 -19.05
CA THR A 24 80.51 -91.27 -18.66
C THR A 24 81.88 -91.77 -18.20
N ALA A 25 82.94 -90.96 -18.25
CA ALA A 25 84.32 -91.41 -18.00
C ALA A 25 84.54 -92.02 -16.61
N PHE A 26 83.78 -91.58 -15.61
CA PHE A 26 83.84 -92.07 -14.23
C PHE A 26 82.60 -92.92 -13.84
N GLY A 27 81.79 -93.34 -14.81
CA GLY A 27 80.49 -94.00 -14.56
C GLY A 27 79.36 -93.01 -14.21
N ALA A 28 78.23 -93.51 -13.71
CA ALA A 28 77.15 -92.67 -13.21
C ALA A 28 77.51 -92.08 -11.84
N GLY A 29 77.23 -90.80 -11.60
CA GLY A 29 77.52 -90.14 -10.33
C GLY A 29 77.71 -88.63 -10.45
N ASP A 30 78.23 -88.01 -9.40
CA ASP A 30 78.30 -86.56 -9.27
C ASP A 30 79.17 -85.86 -10.33
N VAL A 31 80.27 -86.50 -10.75
CA VAL A 31 81.13 -86.00 -11.83
C VAL A 31 80.43 -86.09 -13.18
N ALA A 32 79.69 -87.17 -13.42
CA ALA A 32 78.90 -87.34 -14.64
C ALA A 32 77.78 -86.29 -14.73
N ASP A 33 77.11 -86.02 -13.61
CA ASP A 33 76.10 -84.96 -13.51
C ASP A 33 76.70 -83.58 -13.78
N LEU A 34 77.87 -83.28 -13.20
CA LEU A 34 78.56 -82.02 -13.41
C LEU A 34 78.90 -81.84 -14.90
N VAL A 35 79.58 -82.81 -15.51
CA VAL A 35 80.04 -82.73 -16.91
C VAL A 35 78.86 -82.70 -17.88
N ARG A 36 77.83 -83.53 -17.65
CA ARG A 36 76.64 -83.58 -18.51
C ARG A 36 75.83 -82.30 -18.45
N ARG A 37 75.49 -81.84 -17.24
CA ARG A 37 74.55 -80.72 -17.08
C ARG A 37 75.21 -79.35 -17.25
N TRP A 38 76.48 -79.22 -16.88
CA TRP A 38 77.18 -77.93 -16.85
C TRP A 38 78.25 -77.76 -17.93
N LEU A 39 78.80 -78.84 -18.49
CA LEU A 39 79.87 -78.78 -19.50
C LEU A 39 79.44 -79.28 -20.89
N GLY A 40 78.14 -79.48 -21.12
CA GLY A 40 77.63 -79.92 -22.43
C GLY A 40 78.05 -81.33 -22.83
N GLY A 41 78.40 -82.18 -21.86
CA GLY A 41 78.68 -83.61 -22.06
C GLY A 41 80.16 -83.99 -22.09
N ASN A 42 81.07 -83.04 -22.30
CA ASN A 42 82.52 -83.28 -22.29
C ASN A 42 83.27 -82.15 -21.57
N LEU A 43 84.19 -82.51 -20.67
CA LEU A 43 85.22 -81.58 -20.20
C LEU A 43 86.40 -81.63 -21.16
N VAL A 44 86.65 -80.52 -21.85
CA VAL A 44 87.78 -80.38 -22.79
C VAL A 44 88.83 -79.45 -22.18
N VAL A 45 90.02 -79.97 -21.95
CA VAL A 45 91.20 -79.22 -21.52
C VAL A 45 92.29 -79.39 -22.56
N SER A 46 92.80 -78.31 -23.12
CA SER A 46 93.92 -78.29 -24.07
C SER A 46 95.20 -77.86 -23.36
N GLY A 47 96.38 -78.22 -23.88
CA GLY A 47 97.65 -77.84 -23.24
C GLY A 47 97.84 -78.49 -21.87
N VAL A 48 97.39 -79.74 -21.71
CA VAL A 48 97.28 -80.43 -20.43
C VAL A 48 98.63 -80.69 -19.76
N SER A 49 98.82 -80.20 -18.54
CA SER A 49 99.87 -80.69 -17.65
C SER A 49 99.26 -81.25 -16.37
N THR A 50 99.62 -82.49 -16.04
CA THR A 50 99.07 -83.20 -14.89
C THR A 50 100.10 -83.32 -13.78
N LYS A 51 99.74 -82.97 -12.55
CA LYS A 51 100.57 -83.11 -11.35
C LYS A 51 99.78 -83.82 -10.25
N LYS A 52 100.27 -84.99 -9.82
CA LYS A 52 99.76 -85.66 -8.62
C LYS A 52 100.20 -84.88 -7.37
N SER A 53 99.27 -84.62 -6.46
CA SER A 53 99.46 -83.82 -5.24
C SER A 53 98.71 -84.50 -4.10
N GLY A 54 99.33 -85.52 -3.50
CA GLY A 54 98.65 -86.40 -2.53
C GLY A 54 97.58 -87.25 -3.21
N ASP A 55 96.39 -87.33 -2.62
CA ASP A 55 95.22 -88.06 -3.16
C ASP A 55 94.43 -87.26 -4.20
N LEU A 56 95.06 -86.26 -4.83
CA LEU A 56 94.48 -85.41 -5.86
C LEU A 56 95.39 -85.38 -7.09
N ILE A 57 94.77 -85.38 -8.27
CA ILE A 57 95.43 -85.17 -9.55
C ILE A 57 95.04 -83.78 -10.03
N LYS A 58 96.02 -82.88 -10.09
CA LYS A 58 95.84 -81.53 -10.59
C LYS A 58 96.11 -81.51 -12.09
N VAL A 59 95.15 -81.01 -12.85
CA VAL A 59 95.26 -80.82 -14.29
C VAL A 59 95.25 -79.32 -14.56
N ASP A 60 96.34 -78.83 -15.14
CA ASP A 60 96.45 -77.47 -15.65
C ASP A 60 96.30 -77.52 -17.17
N GLY A 61 95.76 -76.46 -17.75
CA GLY A 61 95.65 -76.32 -19.20
C GLY A 61 94.77 -75.14 -19.56
N THR A 62 94.26 -75.13 -20.78
CA THR A 62 93.28 -74.14 -21.25
C THR A 62 91.92 -74.79 -21.47
N VAL A 63 90.86 -74.10 -21.07
CA VAL A 63 89.48 -74.54 -21.28
C VAL A 63 88.68 -73.46 -21.98
N SER A 64 87.74 -73.90 -22.81
CA SER A 64 86.76 -73.05 -23.47
C SER A 64 85.36 -73.44 -22.97
N MET A 65 84.89 -72.75 -21.94
CA MET A 65 83.58 -73.01 -21.31
C MET A 65 82.99 -71.73 -20.73
N PHE A 66 81.66 -71.70 -20.54
CA PHE A 66 80.92 -70.55 -19.99
C PHE A 66 81.24 -69.21 -20.70
N GLY A 67 81.32 -69.24 -22.03
CA GLY A 67 81.59 -68.04 -22.83
C GLY A 67 83.03 -67.50 -22.74
N ALA A 68 83.92 -68.18 -22.02
CA ALA A 68 85.33 -67.82 -21.93
C ALA A 68 86.16 -68.76 -22.80
N THR A 69 86.93 -68.23 -23.74
CA THR A 69 87.75 -68.98 -24.70
C THR A 69 89.21 -69.08 -24.24
N ASP A 70 89.81 -70.27 -24.40
CA ASP A 70 91.22 -70.60 -24.15
C ASP A 70 91.73 -70.09 -22.80
N ARG A 71 90.88 -70.18 -21.76
CA ARG A 71 91.23 -69.70 -20.42
C ARG A 71 92.18 -70.67 -19.75
N ALA A 72 93.33 -70.15 -19.35
CA ALA A 72 94.24 -70.90 -18.47
C ALA A 72 93.51 -71.22 -17.16
N VAL A 73 93.35 -72.51 -16.88
CA VAL A 73 92.90 -73.04 -15.60
C VAL A 73 94.07 -73.77 -14.98
N LYS A 74 94.46 -73.33 -13.79
CA LYS A 74 95.48 -73.98 -12.97
C LYS A 74 94.79 -74.69 -11.81
N GLY A 75 95.08 -75.97 -11.65
CA GLY A 75 94.63 -76.79 -10.54
C GLY A 75 93.21 -77.32 -10.69
N ILE A 76 92.82 -77.87 -11.86
CA ILE A 76 91.62 -78.72 -11.90
C ILE A 76 91.91 -79.95 -11.05
N GLU A 77 91.21 -80.12 -9.95
CA GLU A 77 91.43 -81.22 -9.01
C GLU A 77 90.51 -82.38 -9.37
N PHE A 78 91.10 -83.50 -9.79
CA PHE A 78 90.42 -84.79 -9.88
C PHE A 78 90.85 -85.63 -8.68
N GLY A 79 89.89 -86.11 -7.92
CA GLY A 79 90.16 -86.86 -6.70
C GLY A 79 89.03 -87.79 -6.35
N LEU A 80 89.10 -88.30 -5.13
CA LEU A 80 88.04 -89.10 -4.52
C LEU A 80 87.65 -88.48 -3.20
N VAL A 81 86.36 -88.55 -2.87
CA VAL A 81 85.85 -88.08 -1.58
C VAL A 81 85.14 -89.18 -0.80
N ASP A 82 85.21 -89.07 0.52
CA ASP A 82 84.43 -89.89 1.45
C ASP A 82 82.95 -89.46 1.48
N SER A 83 82.12 -90.15 2.28
CA SER A 83 80.71 -89.81 2.46
C SER A 83 80.46 -88.44 3.10
N SER A 84 81.50 -87.79 3.63
CA SER A 84 81.46 -86.45 4.23
C SER A 84 82.02 -85.37 3.29
N GLY A 85 82.45 -85.74 2.07
CA GLY A 85 83.01 -84.83 1.07
C GLY A 85 84.50 -84.50 1.25
N ASN A 86 85.24 -85.21 2.13
CA ASN A 86 86.67 -84.97 2.33
C ASN A 86 87.52 -85.79 1.35
N PRO A 87 88.65 -85.25 0.85
CA PRO A 87 89.57 -86.00 0.00
C PRO A 87 90.06 -87.28 0.66
N THR A 88 90.07 -88.38 -0.09
CA THR A 88 90.51 -89.71 0.34
C THR A 88 91.20 -90.46 -0.80
N SER A 89 91.99 -91.47 -0.48
CA SER A 89 92.64 -92.35 -1.47
C SER A 89 91.67 -93.33 -2.17
N ASP A 90 90.51 -93.57 -1.56
CA ASP A 90 89.43 -94.44 -2.05
C ASP A 90 88.04 -93.84 -1.76
N GLY A 91 87.21 -93.70 -2.79
CA GLY A 91 85.91 -93.05 -2.61
C GLY A 91 85.13 -92.79 -3.88
N THR A 92 84.25 -91.80 -3.82
CA THR A 92 83.44 -91.33 -4.96
C THR A 92 84.27 -90.33 -5.77
N PRO A 93 84.37 -90.48 -7.11
CA PRO A 93 85.04 -89.52 -7.97
C PRO A 93 84.52 -88.12 -7.71
N ALA A 94 85.45 -87.18 -7.53
CA ALA A 94 85.15 -85.78 -7.36
C ALA A 94 86.01 -84.94 -8.31
N VAL A 95 85.38 -83.91 -8.88
CA VAL A 95 86.04 -82.94 -9.74
C VAL A 95 85.80 -81.56 -9.19
N TYR A 96 86.86 -80.77 -9.15
CA TYR A 96 86.82 -79.35 -8.87
C TYR A 96 87.56 -78.56 -9.95
N ILE A 97 86.87 -77.60 -10.57
CA ILE A 97 87.43 -76.72 -11.61
C ILE A 97 87.32 -75.28 -11.10
N PRO A 98 88.44 -74.63 -10.74
CA PRO A 98 88.48 -73.21 -10.45
C PRO A 98 88.65 -72.40 -11.75
N LEU A 99 87.55 -72.04 -12.40
CA LEU A 99 87.60 -71.28 -13.65
C LEU A 99 87.67 -69.78 -13.38
N SER A 100 88.86 -69.19 -13.50
CA SER A 100 89.04 -67.73 -13.42
C SER A 100 88.67 -67.05 -14.75
N LEU A 101 87.62 -66.24 -14.70
CA LEU A 101 87.06 -65.54 -15.84
C LEU A 101 87.74 -64.18 -16.06
N PRO A 102 87.70 -63.60 -17.26
CA PRO A 102 88.21 -62.25 -17.47
C PRO A 102 87.31 -61.24 -16.76
N ARG A 103 87.85 -60.06 -16.41
CA ARG A 103 87.06 -58.97 -15.81
C ARG A 103 85.90 -58.48 -16.69
N GLU A 104 86.04 -58.66 -18.01
CA GLU A 104 85.02 -58.30 -19.02
C GLU A 104 83.97 -59.40 -19.23
N TRP A 105 84.06 -60.51 -18.49
CA TRP A 105 83.07 -61.58 -18.56
C TRP A 105 81.73 -61.12 -18.00
N THR A 106 80.64 -61.51 -18.64
CA THR A 106 79.27 -61.23 -18.19
C THR A 106 78.49 -62.53 -17.97
N PHE A 107 77.47 -62.48 -17.11
CA PHE A 107 76.57 -63.63 -16.95
C PHE A 107 75.93 -64.05 -18.28
N ALA A 108 75.61 -63.09 -19.16
CA ALA A 108 75.04 -63.35 -20.48
C ALA A 108 76.00 -64.11 -21.41
N ALA A 109 77.32 -63.99 -21.22
CA ALA A 109 78.31 -64.75 -21.98
C ALA A 109 78.23 -66.26 -21.68
N ALA A 110 77.92 -66.62 -20.43
CA ALA A 110 77.75 -68.01 -20.02
C ALA A 110 76.31 -68.51 -20.12
N PHE A 111 75.35 -67.62 -19.87
CA PHE A 111 73.93 -67.93 -19.73
C PHE A 111 73.13 -66.91 -20.56
N PRO A 112 72.94 -67.14 -21.86
CA PRO A 112 72.24 -66.21 -22.75
C PRO A 112 70.86 -65.74 -22.24
N ALA A 113 70.16 -66.56 -21.46
CA ALA A 113 68.88 -66.22 -20.83
C ALA A 113 68.97 -65.04 -19.83
N THR A 114 70.16 -64.70 -19.31
CA THR A 114 70.36 -63.57 -18.40
C THR A 114 70.60 -62.24 -19.12
N LYS A 115 70.62 -62.23 -20.46
CA LYS A 115 70.81 -61.01 -21.26
C LYS A 115 69.68 -60.02 -20.98
N ASN A 116 70.01 -58.73 -20.84
CA ASN A 116 69.08 -57.67 -20.43
C ASN A 116 68.50 -57.80 -19.00
N SER A 117 69.02 -58.69 -18.15
CA SER A 117 68.70 -58.70 -16.72
C SER A 117 69.62 -57.77 -15.93
N VAL A 118 69.33 -57.50 -14.66
CA VAL A 118 70.24 -56.72 -13.79
C VAL A 118 71.65 -57.33 -13.68
N LEU A 119 71.79 -58.63 -13.93
CA LEU A 119 73.08 -59.30 -13.96
C LEU A 119 73.98 -58.87 -15.12
N ASP A 120 73.39 -58.36 -16.20
CA ASP A 120 74.12 -57.84 -17.37
C ASP A 120 74.86 -56.52 -17.05
N GLY A 121 74.39 -55.81 -16.01
CA GLY A 121 75.00 -54.57 -15.50
C GLY A 121 76.09 -54.77 -14.44
N LEU A 122 76.37 -56.01 -14.02
CA LEU A 122 77.43 -56.29 -13.04
C LEU A 122 78.81 -56.19 -13.70
N GLY A 123 79.62 -55.24 -13.24
CA GLY A 123 81.05 -55.16 -13.58
C GLY A 123 81.92 -55.79 -12.50
N PHE A 124 83.11 -56.27 -12.86
CA PHE A 124 84.05 -56.89 -11.92
C PHE A 124 85.37 -56.12 -11.84
N VAL A 125 85.89 -55.91 -10.63
CA VAL A 125 87.19 -55.24 -10.43
C VAL A 125 88.34 -56.22 -10.68
N SER A 126 88.17 -57.45 -10.21
CA SER A 126 88.98 -58.62 -10.57
C SER A 126 88.06 -59.66 -11.21
N GLY A 127 88.55 -60.40 -12.20
CA GLY A 127 87.76 -61.43 -12.86
C GLY A 127 87.11 -62.40 -11.86
N PRO A 128 85.80 -62.71 -12.00
CA PRO A 128 85.13 -63.64 -11.10
C PRO A 128 85.62 -65.06 -11.31
N THR A 129 85.39 -65.93 -10.33
CA THR A 129 85.71 -67.35 -10.43
C THR A 129 84.42 -68.16 -10.42
N LEU A 130 84.28 -69.06 -11.39
CA LEU A 130 83.29 -70.13 -11.33
C LEU A 130 83.96 -71.35 -10.70
N HIS A 131 83.50 -71.72 -9.52
CA HIS A 131 83.91 -72.92 -8.82
C HIS A 131 82.96 -74.04 -9.19
N LEU A 132 83.36 -74.90 -10.11
CA LEU A 132 82.59 -76.09 -10.43
C LEU A 132 83.05 -77.20 -9.51
N THR A 133 82.12 -77.81 -8.80
CA THR A 133 82.43 -78.96 -7.97
C THR A 133 81.33 -80.01 -8.05
N SER A 134 81.73 -81.27 -8.17
CA SER A 134 80.78 -82.37 -8.17
C SER A 134 80.23 -82.64 -6.76
N VAL A 135 80.92 -82.22 -5.70
CA VAL A 135 80.57 -82.50 -4.30
C VAL A 135 80.74 -81.25 -3.45
N ALA A 136 79.96 -81.10 -2.37
CA ALA A 136 80.03 -79.90 -1.54
C ALA A 136 81.41 -79.76 -0.85
N ARG A 137 81.96 -78.54 -0.78
CA ARG A 137 83.23 -78.24 -0.11
C ARG A 137 83.04 -77.17 0.97
N LYS A 138 83.73 -77.34 2.09
CA LYS A 138 83.79 -76.34 3.17
C LYS A 138 84.53 -75.07 2.70
N PRO A 139 84.21 -73.90 3.26
CA PRO A 139 84.92 -72.66 2.92
C PRO A 139 86.42 -72.74 3.26
N GLY A 140 87.26 -72.13 2.44
CA GLY A 140 88.72 -72.07 2.59
C GLY A 140 89.27 -70.67 2.35
N ASN A 141 90.60 -70.47 2.41
CA ASN A 141 91.24 -69.15 2.25
C ASN A 141 90.82 -68.45 0.95
N GLY A 142 89.87 -67.51 1.06
CA GLY A 142 89.35 -66.73 -0.05
C GLY A 142 88.33 -67.44 -0.96
N VAL A 143 87.81 -68.62 -0.56
CA VAL A 143 86.80 -69.37 -1.33
C VAL A 143 85.58 -69.65 -0.44
N PRO A 144 84.35 -69.30 -0.87
CA PRO A 144 83.13 -69.52 -0.09
C PRO A 144 82.82 -71.02 0.07
N ALA A 145 81.85 -71.34 0.93
CA ALA A 145 81.30 -72.69 0.97
C ALA A 145 80.74 -73.05 -0.42
N LEU A 146 81.16 -74.19 -0.98
CA LEU A 146 80.79 -74.59 -2.33
C LEU A 146 79.74 -75.70 -2.27
N GLY A 147 78.59 -75.50 -2.91
CA GLY A 147 77.59 -76.55 -3.11
C GLY A 147 77.89 -77.40 -4.35
N LYS A 148 77.24 -78.56 -4.50
CA LYS A 148 77.31 -79.38 -5.73
C LYS A 148 76.83 -78.55 -6.94
N GLY A 149 77.59 -78.57 -8.03
CA GLY A 149 77.31 -77.82 -9.25
C GLY A 149 78.25 -76.64 -9.43
N VAL A 150 77.70 -75.47 -9.73
CA VAL A 150 78.49 -74.25 -9.99
C VAL A 150 78.26 -73.27 -8.86
N THR A 151 79.34 -72.81 -8.24
CA THR A 151 79.31 -71.69 -7.31
C THR A 151 79.98 -70.50 -7.96
N PHE A 152 79.26 -69.38 -8.01
CA PHE A 152 79.81 -68.11 -8.44
C PHE A 152 80.51 -67.44 -7.28
N ASP A 153 81.73 -66.95 -7.51
CA ASP A 153 82.45 -66.15 -6.54
C ASP A 153 83.03 -64.89 -7.20
N ALA A 154 82.56 -63.73 -6.76
CA ALA A 154 83.08 -62.43 -7.13
C ALA A 154 83.55 -61.70 -5.87
N PRO A 155 84.86 -61.73 -5.56
CA PRO A 155 85.38 -61.08 -4.37
C PRO A 155 85.33 -59.54 -4.46
N LYS A 156 85.27 -58.98 -5.67
CA LYS A 156 85.22 -57.53 -5.91
C LYS A 156 84.31 -57.14 -7.07
N VAL A 157 83.09 -56.71 -6.77
CA VAL A 157 82.14 -56.16 -7.74
C VAL A 157 82.36 -54.65 -7.94
N LYS A 158 82.26 -54.17 -9.19
CA LYS A 158 82.44 -52.76 -9.57
C LYS A 158 81.27 -51.92 -9.08
N ARG A 159 81.56 -50.73 -8.55
CA ARG A 159 80.59 -49.76 -8.03
C ARG A 159 79.85 -49.01 -9.15
N THR A 160 78.94 -49.68 -9.85
CA THR A 160 78.15 -49.07 -10.93
C THR A 160 76.65 -49.34 -10.77
N GLY A 161 75.81 -48.44 -11.26
CA GLY A 161 74.36 -48.60 -11.29
C GLY A 161 73.70 -48.66 -9.90
N LEU A 162 72.74 -49.57 -9.72
CA LEU A 162 71.89 -49.72 -8.53
C LEU A 162 72.66 -49.94 -7.23
N LEU A 163 73.86 -50.54 -7.29
CA LEU A 163 74.68 -50.79 -6.10
C LEU A 163 75.30 -49.51 -5.52
N HIS A 164 75.57 -48.50 -6.35
CA HIS A 164 76.27 -47.28 -5.92
C HIS A 164 75.58 -46.61 -4.72
N ASN A 165 74.25 -46.63 -4.67
CA ASN A 165 73.45 -45.93 -3.67
C ASN A 165 73.29 -46.69 -2.34
N PHE A 166 73.63 -47.98 -2.29
CA PHE A 166 73.43 -48.84 -1.09
C PHE A 166 74.72 -49.46 -0.58
N VAL A 167 75.85 -49.16 -1.21
CA VAL A 167 77.19 -49.63 -0.80
C VAL A 167 77.51 -49.22 0.64
N ALA A 168 77.05 -48.06 1.11
CA ALA A 168 77.27 -47.61 2.49
C ALA A 168 76.70 -48.58 3.55
N LEU A 169 75.59 -49.27 3.26
CA LEU A 169 74.95 -50.22 4.18
C LEU A 169 75.69 -51.56 4.28
N LEU A 170 76.50 -51.90 3.27
CA LEU A 170 77.06 -53.23 3.07
C LEU A 170 78.58 -53.29 3.34
N GLU A 171 79.22 -52.16 3.66
CA GLU A 171 80.67 -52.07 3.82
C GLU A 171 81.13 -52.11 5.28
N SER A 172 81.73 -53.22 5.70
CA SER A 172 82.77 -53.22 6.74
C SER A 172 84.12 -53.53 6.08
N GLY A 173 84.64 -52.62 5.23
CA GLY A 173 85.97 -52.80 4.62
C GLY A 173 86.15 -52.48 3.13
N GLY A 174 85.18 -51.82 2.47
CA GLY A 174 85.40 -51.17 1.17
C GLY A 174 85.26 -52.04 -0.09
N GLN A 175 84.80 -53.30 0.00
CA GLN A 175 84.56 -54.19 -1.14
C GLN A 175 83.28 -55.02 -0.92
N VAL A 176 82.38 -55.05 -1.92
CA VAL A 176 81.19 -55.92 -1.91
C VAL A 176 81.56 -57.25 -2.55
N THR A 177 81.49 -58.32 -1.75
CA THR A 177 81.56 -59.69 -2.23
C THR A 177 80.18 -60.11 -2.74
N LEU A 178 80.14 -60.90 -3.80
CA LEU A 178 78.92 -61.54 -4.26
C LEU A 178 79.24 -62.99 -4.59
N SER A 179 78.74 -63.88 -3.75
CA SER A 179 79.02 -65.31 -3.89
C SER A 179 77.75 -66.12 -3.65
N GLY A 180 77.63 -67.25 -4.31
CA GLY A 180 76.50 -68.13 -4.11
C GLY A 180 76.36 -69.20 -5.19
N GLN A 181 75.45 -70.13 -4.94
CA GLN A 181 75.24 -71.27 -5.82
C GLN A 181 74.43 -70.86 -7.05
N ILE A 182 74.88 -71.31 -8.23
CA ILE A 182 74.09 -71.34 -9.45
C ILE A 182 73.47 -72.74 -9.53
N GLU A 183 72.16 -72.80 -9.37
CA GLU A 183 71.36 -74.00 -9.55
C GLU A 183 70.82 -74.07 -10.97
N ILE A 184 70.43 -75.27 -11.40
CA ILE A 184 69.71 -75.47 -12.66
C ILE A 184 68.24 -75.19 -12.38
N GLY A 185 67.70 -74.10 -12.95
CA GLY A 185 66.27 -73.81 -12.92
C GLY A 185 65.50 -74.69 -13.92
N SER A 186 65.93 -74.67 -15.19
CA SER A 186 65.47 -75.60 -16.23
C SER A 186 66.51 -75.71 -17.38
N GLY A 187 66.44 -76.79 -18.17
CA GLY A 187 67.38 -77.08 -19.26
C GLY A 187 68.76 -77.60 -18.82
N ASP A 188 69.71 -77.69 -19.77
CA ASP A 188 71.13 -78.01 -19.53
C ASP A 188 72.06 -77.26 -20.49
N MET A 189 73.36 -77.25 -20.20
CA MET A 189 74.36 -76.51 -20.99
C MET A 189 74.67 -77.12 -22.38
N SER A 190 74.08 -78.26 -22.76
CA SER A 190 74.18 -78.74 -24.16
C SER A 190 73.40 -77.85 -25.13
N ARG A 191 72.43 -77.08 -24.62
CA ARG A 191 71.67 -76.05 -25.36
C ARG A 191 71.67 -74.73 -24.58
N PRO A 192 72.76 -73.94 -24.65
CA PRO A 192 72.93 -72.73 -23.83
C PRO A 192 71.79 -71.71 -23.93
N SER A 193 71.11 -71.61 -25.09
CA SER A 193 69.95 -70.71 -25.28
C SER A 193 68.67 -71.16 -24.56
N ALA A 194 68.55 -72.45 -24.21
CA ALA A 194 67.42 -73.02 -23.48
C ALA A 194 67.71 -73.23 -21.97
N PHE A 195 68.94 -72.99 -21.53
CA PHE A 195 69.36 -73.13 -20.14
C PHE A 195 68.93 -71.92 -19.30
N GLN A 196 68.23 -72.18 -18.19
CA GLN A 196 67.73 -71.16 -17.27
C GLN A 196 68.38 -71.36 -15.88
N PRO A 197 69.36 -70.52 -15.49
CA PRO A 197 69.99 -70.62 -14.18
C PRO A 197 69.07 -70.11 -13.07
N LYS A 198 69.00 -70.82 -11.95
CA LYS A 198 68.42 -70.32 -10.69
C LYS A 198 69.57 -69.82 -9.81
N LEU A 199 69.59 -68.52 -9.56
CA LEU A 199 70.65 -67.84 -8.83
C LEU A 199 70.19 -67.48 -7.43
N THR A 200 71.01 -67.84 -6.43
CA THR A 200 70.93 -67.31 -5.06
C THR A 200 72.31 -66.81 -4.67
N LEU A 201 72.58 -65.54 -4.95
CA LEU A 201 73.87 -64.90 -4.64
C LEU A 201 73.68 -63.96 -3.45
N ARG A 202 74.62 -63.95 -2.51
CA ARG A 202 74.54 -63.07 -1.33
C ARG A 202 75.84 -62.32 -1.13
N SER A 203 75.73 -61.11 -0.58
CA SER A 203 76.88 -60.43 0.02
C SER A 203 77.09 -60.87 1.46
N THR A 204 78.25 -60.56 2.01
CA THR A 204 78.44 -60.60 3.47
C THR A 204 77.44 -59.65 4.14
N ALA A 205 76.84 -60.08 5.26
CA ALA A 205 75.96 -59.23 6.05
C ALA A 205 76.78 -58.20 6.84
N ALA A 206 76.38 -56.92 6.79
CA ALA A 206 77.05 -55.82 7.47
C ALA A 206 76.13 -55.21 8.54
N ASP A 207 76.71 -54.88 9.70
CA ASP A 207 76.02 -54.13 10.75
C ASP A 207 75.96 -52.64 10.36
N ALA A 208 74.76 -52.06 10.30
CA ALA A 208 74.58 -50.66 9.89
C ALA A 208 74.23 -49.70 11.05
N GLY A 209 74.32 -50.13 12.32
CA GLY A 209 74.09 -49.25 13.46
C GLY A 209 73.66 -49.93 14.77
N SER A 210 73.19 -49.12 15.72
CA SER A 210 72.94 -49.49 17.13
C SER A 210 71.58 -50.16 17.43
N MET A 211 70.82 -50.62 16.42
CA MET A 211 69.54 -51.35 16.62
C MET A 211 69.64 -52.86 16.35
N GLY A 212 70.85 -53.42 16.36
CA GLY A 212 71.07 -54.86 16.12
C GLY A 212 70.53 -55.34 14.77
N THR A 213 70.64 -54.48 13.74
CA THR A 213 70.14 -54.75 12.39
C THR A 213 71.29 -54.99 11.42
N LYS A 214 71.25 -56.14 10.74
CA LYS A 214 72.25 -56.54 9.73
C LYS A 214 71.68 -56.46 8.33
N PHE A 215 72.38 -55.80 7.41
CA PHE A 215 71.98 -55.63 6.01
C PHE A 215 72.80 -56.54 5.09
N GLN A 216 72.15 -57.12 4.08
CA GLN A 216 72.80 -57.93 3.05
C GLN A 216 72.15 -57.70 1.68
N LEU A 217 72.95 -57.85 0.62
CA LEU A 217 72.45 -57.90 -0.75
C LEU A 217 72.13 -59.34 -1.13
N GLU A 218 70.99 -59.57 -1.76
CA GLU A 218 70.63 -60.87 -2.31
C GLU A 218 70.27 -60.74 -3.79
N VAL A 219 70.82 -61.61 -4.63
CA VAL A 219 70.31 -61.85 -5.98
C VAL A 219 69.52 -63.15 -5.93
N VAL A 220 68.24 -63.08 -6.27
CA VAL A 220 67.33 -64.24 -6.28
C VAL A 220 66.64 -64.37 -7.63
N THR A 221 66.43 -65.60 -8.07
CA THR A 221 65.69 -65.89 -9.31
C THR A 221 64.26 -66.29 -9.00
N ASP A 222 63.31 -65.63 -9.67
CA ASP A 222 61.89 -65.97 -9.64
C ASP A 222 61.52 -66.77 -10.90
N LEU A 223 61.14 -68.04 -10.71
CA LEU A 223 60.89 -69.01 -11.79
C LEU A 223 59.46 -68.89 -12.36
N GLY A 224 58.98 -67.68 -12.63
CA GLY A 224 57.74 -67.42 -13.38
C GLY A 224 58.01 -67.09 -14.86
N PRO A 225 57.01 -67.13 -15.76
CA PRO A 225 57.14 -66.59 -17.12
C PRO A 225 56.80 -65.08 -17.14
N PRO A 226 57.71 -64.16 -17.54
CA PRO A 226 59.12 -64.36 -17.89
C PRO A 226 60.00 -64.53 -16.64
N ILE A 227 61.11 -65.28 -16.74
CA ILE A 227 62.05 -65.44 -15.64
C ILE A 227 62.62 -64.08 -15.28
N LYS A 228 62.58 -63.76 -13.98
CA LYS A 228 63.11 -62.51 -13.46
C LYS A 228 64.21 -62.81 -12.46
N HIS A 229 65.39 -62.26 -12.71
CA HIS A 229 66.45 -62.16 -11.71
C HIS A 229 66.26 -60.83 -10.99
N ARG A 230 66.07 -60.88 -9.67
CA ARG A 230 65.85 -59.71 -8.82
C ARG A 230 67.04 -59.51 -7.91
N VAL A 231 67.37 -58.25 -7.66
CA VAL A 231 68.33 -57.87 -6.61
C VAL A 231 67.56 -57.24 -5.46
N ARG A 232 67.81 -57.70 -4.25
CA ARG A 232 67.12 -57.28 -3.02
C ARG A 232 68.11 -56.80 -1.98
N VAL A 233 67.66 -55.87 -1.16
CA VAL A 233 68.26 -55.59 0.15
C VAL A 233 67.46 -56.33 1.20
N ALA A 234 68.15 -57.08 2.06
CA ALA A 234 67.55 -57.76 3.20
C ALA A 234 68.12 -57.18 4.50
N ALA A 235 67.27 -57.02 5.52
CA ALA A 235 67.62 -56.58 6.85
C ALA A 235 67.14 -57.60 7.89
N VAL A 236 68.04 -58.01 8.78
CA VAL A 236 67.74 -58.93 9.88
C VAL A 236 67.75 -58.13 11.18
N VAL A 237 66.60 -58.01 11.84
CA VAL A 237 66.39 -57.18 13.03
C VAL A 237 66.23 -58.06 14.28
N THR A 238 66.98 -57.76 15.34
CA THR A 238 66.85 -58.47 16.63
C THR A 238 66.40 -57.50 17.73
N ILE A 239 65.30 -57.83 18.44
CA ILE A 239 64.72 -57.00 19.51
C ILE A 239 64.86 -57.73 20.85
N GLY A 240 65.86 -57.37 21.66
CA GLY A 240 66.14 -58.07 22.91
C GLY A 240 66.57 -59.52 22.67
N SER A 241 65.96 -60.48 23.36
CA SER A 241 66.26 -61.91 23.25
C SER A 241 65.31 -62.69 22.31
N SER A 242 64.57 -62.01 21.42
CA SER A 242 63.64 -62.66 20.50
C SER A 242 64.33 -63.19 19.24
N ASP A 243 63.70 -64.16 18.54
CA ASP A 243 64.21 -64.59 17.23
C ASP A 243 64.32 -63.40 16.25
N PRO A 244 65.31 -63.40 15.34
CA PRO A 244 65.48 -62.34 14.36
C PRO A 244 64.30 -62.23 13.38
N ILE A 245 63.94 -61.01 13.01
CA ILE A 245 62.91 -60.68 12.01
C ILE A 245 63.60 -60.33 10.70
N LEU A 246 63.28 -61.06 9.62
CA LEU A 246 63.78 -60.80 8.28
C LEU A 246 62.86 -59.84 7.52
N LEU A 247 63.42 -58.74 7.02
CA LEU A 247 62.74 -57.75 6.18
C LEU A 247 63.46 -57.68 4.83
N THR A 248 62.73 -57.54 3.71
CA THR A 248 63.32 -57.52 2.37
C THR A 248 62.68 -56.47 1.47
N ALA A 249 63.42 -55.96 0.49
CA ALA A 249 62.90 -55.07 -0.55
C ALA A 249 63.63 -55.24 -1.89
N ASP A 250 62.90 -55.23 -3.00
CA ASP A 250 63.43 -55.32 -4.37
C ASP A 250 64.04 -53.97 -4.82
N LEU A 251 65.27 -53.99 -5.37
CA LEU A 251 66.00 -52.81 -5.86
C LEU A 251 65.56 -52.35 -7.26
N ASP A 252 64.82 -53.18 -7.99
CA ASP A 252 64.43 -52.92 -9.39
C ASP A 252 63.21 -51.98 -9.52
N THR A 253 62.76 -51.38 -8.41
CA THR A 253 61.54 -50.58 -8.33
C THR A 253 61.70 -49.13 -8.80
N GLY A 254 62.94 -48.64 -8.97
CA GLY A 254 63.23 -47.24 -9.27
C GLY A 254 62.83 -46.26 -8.16
N ALA A 255 62.44 -46.78 -6.98
CA ALA A 255 61.96 -45.98 -5.87
C ALA A 255 63.11 -45.23 -5.17
N LYS A 256 62.90 -43.94 -4.90
CA LYS A 256 63.85 -43.13 -4.10
C LYS A 256 63.89 -43.58 -2.63
N ILE A 257 62.80 -44.17 -2.14
CA ILE A 257 62.68 -44.76 -0.80
C ILE A 257 62.31 -46.24 -0.97
N LEU A 258 63.13 -47.15 -0.45
CA LEU A 258 62.80 -48.57 -0.37
C LEU A 258 62.16 -48.89 0.98
N GLU A 259 61.00 -49.53 0.96
CA GLU A 259 60.32 -50.03 2.16
C GLU A 259 60.67 -51.50 2.38
N LEU A 260 61.41 -51.80 3.45
CA LEU A 260 61.69 -53.17 3.87
C LEU A 260 60.57 -53.66 4.77
N THR A 261 59.88 -54.67 4.29
CA THR A 261 58.80 -55.34 5.01
C THR A 261 59.09 -56.84 5.10
N GLY A 262 58.48 -57.48 6.09
CA GLY A 262 58.54 -58.92 6.29
C GLY A 262 57.25 -59.40 6.93
N THR A 263 56.90 -60.67 6.69
CA THR A 263 55.75 -61.31 7.32
C THR A 263 56.23 -62.05 8.57
N PHE A 264 55.68 -61.70 9.73
CA PHE A 264 55.89 -62.39 10.99
C PHE A 264 54.60 -62.42 11.81
N THR A 265 54.44 -63.45 12.65
CA THR A 265 53.29 -63.54 13.57
C THR A 265 53.43 -62.52 14.70
N PRO A 266 52.38 -61.76 15.09
CA PRO A 266 52.48 -60.77 16.15
C PRO A 266 53.06 -61.33 17.45
N ARG A 267 53.96 -60.58 18.10
CA ARG A 267 54.71 -61.04 19.28
C ARG A 267 54.54 -60.08 20.45
N THR A 268 54.34 -60.60 21.65
CA THR A 268 54.25 -59.77 22.86
C THR A 268 55.63 -59.41 23.37
N HIS A 269 55.86 -58.12 23.61
CA HIS A 269 57.09 -57.60 24.19
C HIS A 269 56.76 -56.75 25.43
N GLN A 270 57.70 -56.69 26.37
CA GLN A 270 57.64 -55.71 27.45
C GLN A 270 57.83 -54.30 26.87
N THR A 271 56.99 -53.34 27.26
CA THR A 271 57.07 -51.95 26.76
C THR A 271 58.44 -51.34 27.04
N ALA A 272 59.07 -51.70 28.17
CA ALA A 272 60.42 -51.28 28.52
C ALA A 272 61.49 -51.84 27.57
N ALA A 273 61.40 -53.12 27.17
CA ALA A 273 62.36 -53.73 26.24
C ALA A 273 62.29 -53.11 24.83
N LEU A 274 61.08 -52.83 24.34
CA LEU A 274 60.89 -52.09 23.09
C LEU A 274 61.38 -50.65 23.17
N SER A 275 61.17 -49.97 24.31
CA SER A 275 61.69 -48.61 24.54
C SER A 275 63.22 -48.58 24.50
N THR A 276 63.88 -49.56 25.14
CA THR A 276 65.34 -49.71 25.10
C THR A 276 65.84 -49.93 23.68
N TRP A 277 65.22 -50.83 22.92
CA TRP A 277 65.59 -51.09 21.52
C TRP A 277 65.36 -49.86 20.61
N ALA A 278 64.23 -49.18 20.78
CA ALA A 278 63.89 -47.95 20.06
C ALA A 278 64.80 -46.78 20.42
N GLY A 279 65.56 -46.86 21.52
CA GLY A 279 66.50 -45.82 21.97
C GLY A 279 65.82 -44.60 22.60
N GLY A 280 64.61 -44.77 23.12
CA GLY A 280 63.82 -43.71 23.75
C GLY A 280 62.57 -44.24 24.46
N SER A 281 61.98 -43.44 25.36
CA SER A 281 60.80 -43.86 26.13
C SER A 281 59.53 -43.82 25.28
N LEU A 282 59.01 -45.00 24.87
CA LEU A 282 57.73 -45.07 24.14
C LEU A 282 56.56 -44.57 25.00
N SER A 283 56.57 -44.90 26.29
CA SER A 283 55.57 -44.43 27.25
C SER A 283 55.64 -42.92 27.51
N GLY A 284 56.82 -42.31 27.36
CA GLY A 284 56.99 -40.86 27.46
C GLY A 284 56.58 -40.10 26.18
N THR A 285 56.33 -40.82 25.09
CA THR A 285 55.88 -40.25 23.81
C THR A 285 54.35 -40.14 23.73
N VAL A 286 53.62 -40.92 24.51
CA VAL A 286 52.16 -40.80 24.61
C VAL A 286 51.78 -39.68 25.60
N GLY A 287 50.80 -38.85 25.23
CA GLY A 287 50.42 -37.64 25.99
C GLY A 287 49.67 -37.91 27.30
N LYS A 288 49.51 -36.87 28.15
CA LYS A 288 48.72 -36.95 29.39
C LYS A 288 47.28 -37.38 29.07
N GLY A 289 46.84 -38.51 29.63
CA GLY A 289 45.51 -39.08 29.41
C GLY A 289 45.48 -40.42 28.66
N PHE A 290 46.63 -40.95 28.20
CA PHE A 290 46.73 -42.25 27.55
C PHE A 290 47.89 -43.09 28.12
N THR A 291 47.70 -44.41 28.27
CA THR A 291 48.73 -45.32 28.80
C THR A 291 48.88 -46.58 27.94
N LEU A 292 50.11 -46.95 27.60
CA LEU A 292 50.43 -48.12 26.75
C LEU A 292 50.33 -49.46 27.49
N GLY A 293 50.33 -49.45 28.82
CA GLY A 293 50.46 -50.66 29.63
C GLY A 293 51.89 -51.22 29.67
N ASN A 294 52.10 -52.26 30.49
CA ASN A 294 53.41 -52.86 30.74
C ASN A 294 53.87 -53.82 29.62
N ALA A 295 52.93 -54.38 28.86
CA ALA A 295 53.20 -55.30 27.75
C ALA A 295 52.36 -54.91 26.53
N VAL A 296 52.95 -55.05 25.34
CA VAL A 296 52.38 -54.64 24.06
C VAL A 296 52.67 -55.70 23.00
N SER A 297 51.79 -55.87 22.02
CA SER A 297 51.95 -56.86 20.95
C SER A 297 52.47 -56.20 19.68
N LEU A 298 53.70 -56.50 19.25
CA LEU A 298 54.26 -56.02 17.98
C LEU A 298 53.56 -56.71 16.80
N GLN A 299 52.78 -55.94 16.04
CA GLN A 299 51.98 -56.40 14.91
C GLN A 299 52.66 -56.15 13.56
N ARG A 300 53.40 -55.04 13.42
CA ARG A 300 54.09 -54.67 12.18
C ARG A 300 55.41 -53.94 12.48
N LEU A 301 56.43 -54.23 11.67
CA LEU A 301 57.73 -53.57 11.67
C LEU A 301 58.13 -53.22 10.23
N VAL A 302 58.51 -51.96 9.99
CA VAL A 302 58.90 -51.45 8.67
C VAL A 302 60.18 -50.62 8.79
N ILE A 303 61.12 -50.78 7.85
CA ILE A 303 62.32 -49.94 7.73
C ILE A 303 62.31 -49.24 6.38
N HIS A 304 62.43 -47.91 6.36
CA HIS A 304 62.56 -47.14 5.13
C HIS A 304 64.03 -46.80 4.84
N LEU A 305 64.48 -47.10 3.62
CA LEU A 305 65.81 -46.74 3.13
C LEU A 305 65.72 -45.64 2.08
N ASN A 306 66.49 -44.56 2.21
CA ASN A 306 66.55 -43.47 1.24
C ASN A 306 67.80 -43.60 0.36
N ALA A 307 67.60 -43.89 -0.93
CA ALA A 307 68.67 -44.09 -1.88
C ALA A 307 69.41 -42.76 -2.17
N GLY A 308 70.72 -42.70 -1.92
CA GLY A 308 71.56 -41.51 -2.18
C GLY A 308 71.90 -40.65 -0.96
N LYS A 309 71.66 -41.15 0.25
CA LYS A 309 72.03 -40.52 1.52
C LYS A 309 73.26 -41.19 2.16
N THR A 310 73.90 -40.49 3.11
CA THR A 310 75.06 -41.04 3.86
C THR A 310 74.63 -42.20 4.78
N LEU A 311 75.56 -43.02 5.29
CA LEU A 311 75.23 -44.14 6.19
C LEU A 311 74.37 -43.72 7.40
N ALA A 312 74.57 -42.51 7.93
CA ALA A 312 73.78 -41.99 9.05
C ALA A 312 72.33 -41.61 8.68
N GLU A 313 72.05 -41.41 7.39
CA GLU A 313 70.80 -40.88 6.85
C GLU A 313 70.10 -41.85 5.88
N ILE A 314 70.74 -42.98 5.55
CA ILE A 314 70.23 -43.96 4.60
C ILE A 314 69.00 -44.68 5.16
N VAL A 315 68.85 -44.78 6.49
CA VAL A 315 67.60 -45.22 7.12
C VAL A 315 66.82 -44.00 7.56
N SER A 316 65.74 -43.68 6.85
CA SER A 316 64.95 -42.48 7.13
C SER A 316 64.12 -42.64 8.40
N ASP A 317 63.46 -43.79 8.55
CA ASP A 317 62.63 -44.08 9.70
C ASP A 317 62.38 -45.58 9.90
N VAL A 318 62.06 -45.95 11.13
CA VAL A 318 61.52 -47.26 11.51
C VAL A 318 60.13 -47.09 12.11
N ARG A 319 59.18 -47.90 11.62
CA ARG A 319 57.79 -47.87 12.08
C ARG A 319 57.40 -49.15 12.80
N LEU A 320 56.70 -48.99 13.91
CA LEU A 320 56.16 -50.06 14.76
C LEU A 320 54.64 -49.90 14.84
N GLU A 321 53.91 -51.01 14.76
CA GLU A 321 52.49 -51.06 15.16
C GLU A 321 52.33 -52.02 16.33
N LEU A 322 51.74 -51.55 17.43
CA LEU A 322 51.64 -52.24 18.71
C LEU A 322 50.17 -52.40 19.15
N GLY A 323 49.67 -53.62 19.30
CA GLY A 323 48.35 -53.86 19.91
C GLY A 323 48.38 -53.73 21.43
N LEU A 324 47.37 -53.08 22.01
CA LEU A 324 47.21 -52.85 23.45
C LEU A 324 46.01 -53.63 24.02
N SER A 325 46.06 -53.95 25.31
CA SER A 325 44.98 -54.66 26.02
C SER A 325 44.10 -53.76 26.90
N THR A 326 44.32 -52.44 26.89
CA THR A 326 43.62 -51.46 27.73
C THR A 326 42.50 -50.74 26.96
N THR A 327 41.51 -50.23 27.68
CA THR A 327 40.49 -49.30 27.16
C THR A 327 40.88 -47.85 27.45
N TRP A 328 40.45 -46.92 26.60
CA TRP A 328 40.76 -45.49 26.70
C TRP A 328 39.49 -44.65 26.83
N GLU A 329 39.30 -44.00 27.98
CA GLU A 329 38.21 -43.05 28.21
C GLU A 329 38.60 -41.68 27.63
N VAL A 330 37.97 -41.31 26.51
CA VAL A 330 38.36 -40.12 25.72
C VAL A 330 37.67 -38.88 26.27
N VAL A 331 36.35 -38.95 26.45
CA VAL A 331 35.54 -37.93 27.13
C VAL A 331 34.62 -38.64 28.10
N LYS A 332 34.77 -38.32 29.38
CA LYS A 332 34.00 -38.93 30.47
C LYS A 332 32.50 -38.88 30.19
N ASP A 333 31.81 -40.00 30.41
CA ASP A 333 30.37 -40.22 30.18
C ASP A 333 29.89 -40.19 28.71
N TYR A 334 30.73 -39.79 27.75
CA TYR A 334 30.35 -39.66 26.33
C TYR A 334 31.05 -40.67 25.41
N PHE A 335 32.38 -40.88 25.53
CA PHE A 335 33.16 -41.72 24.59
C PHE A 335 34.24 -42.58 25.27
N THR A 336 34.17 -43.90 25.07
CA THR A 336 35.18 -44.88 25.54
C THR A 336 35.63 -45.76 24.36
N ALA A 337 36.95 -45.86 24.15
CA ALA A 337 37.58 -46.62 23.07
C ALA A 337 38.15 -47.97 23.54
N GLY A 338 37.88 -49.06 22.81
CA GLY A 338 38.49 -50.38 22.95
C GLY A 338 39.32 -50.78 21.72
N ASP A 339 39.85 -52.00 21.67
CA ASP A 339 40.67 -52.55 20.55
C ASP A 339 41.79 -51.60 20.08
N ILE A 340 42.65 -51.18 21.00
CA ILE A 340 43.59 -50.09 20.73
C ILE A 340 44.89 -50.59 20.07
N THR A 341 45.31 -49.96 18.97
CA THR A 341 46.63 -50.16 18.34
C THR A 341 47.43 -48.87 18.36
N ALA A 342 48.64 -48.87 18.93
CA ALA A 342 49.55 -47.74 18.94
C ALA A 342 50.64 -47.86 17.85
N GLY A 343 50.74 -46.86 16.98
CA GLY A 343 51.79 -46.76 15.95
C GLY A 343 52.92 -45.83 16.39
N PHE A 344 54.18 -46.24 16.23
CA PHE A 344 55.36 -45.43 16.54
C PHE A 344 56.24 -45.26 15.30
N THR A 345 56.70 -44.05 15.05
CA THR A 345 57.70 -43.75 14.01
C THR A 345 58.96 -43.19 14.67
N ILE A 346 60.09 -43.86 14.43
CA ILE A 346 61.41 -43.49 14.92
C ILE A 346 62.17 -42.88 13.75
N ALA A 347 62.35 -41.55 13.74
CA ALA A 347 63.07 -40.86 12.69
C ALA A 347 64.59 -40.95 12.90
N ASN A 348 65.36 -41.05 11.81
CA ASN A 348 66.83 -41.08 11.81
C ASN A 348 67.44 -42.02 12.89
N PRO A 349 67.04 -43.30 12.91
CA PRO A 349 67.36 -44.20 14.02
C PRO A 349 68.86 -44.50 14.18
N PHE A 350 69.68 -44.23 13.15
CA PHE A 350 71.12 -44.47 13.15
C PHE A 350 71.96 -43.19 13.25
N GLY A 351 71.33 -42.02 13.44
CA GLY A 351 72.03 -40.78 13.73
C GLY A 351 72.70 -40.79 15.12
N GLY A 352 73.78 -40.03 15.29
CA GLY A 352 74.50 -39.93 16.57
C GLY A 352 73.80 -39.11 17.67
N GLY A 353 72.58 -38.60 17.42
CA GLY A 353 71.80 -37.77 18.34
C GLY A 353 70.59 -38.49 18.98
N PRO A 354 69.84 -37.83 19.87
CA PRO A 354 68.63 -38.39 20.46
C PRO A 354 67.59 -38.68 19.37
N ARG A 355 67.01 -39.89 19.40
CA ARG A 355 66.02 -40.33 18.41
C ARG A 355 64.69 -39.65 18.65
N GLU A 356 64.12 -39.06 17.59
CA GLU A 356 62.78 -38.51 17.63
C GLU A 356 61.76 -39.63 17.41
N ILE A 357 60.87 -39.81 18.39
CA ILE A 357 59.80 -40.80 18.34
C ILE A 357 58.48 -40.05 18.30
N THR A 358 57.65 -40.35 17.30
CA THR A 358 56.25 -39.89 17.22
C THR A 358 55.30 -41.06 17.45
N ALA A 359 54.17 -40.80 18.11
CA ALA A 359 53.18 -41.83 18.45
C ALA A 359 51.79 -41.49 17.86
N THR A 360 51.08 -42.53 17.47
CA THR A 360 49.68 -42.53 17.06
C THR A 360 48.95 -43.65 17.79
N ALA A 361 47.64 -43.55 17.99
CA ALA A 361 46.80 -44.64 18.48
C ALA A 361 45.54 -44.76 17.62
N ARG A 362 45.04 -45.98 17.48
CA ARG A 362 43.77 -46.30 16.85
C ARG A 362 42.92 -47.11 17.81
N GLY A 363 41.60 -46.98 17.79
CA GLY A 363 40.70 -47.73 18.67
C GLY A 363 39.27 -47.78 18.12
N LYS A 364 38.33 -48.37 18.84
CA LYS A 364 36.91 -48.45 18.47
C LYS A 364 36.02 -47.88 19.57
N VAL A 365 35.11 -46.95 19.24
CA VAL A 365 34.15 -46.33 20.16
C VAL A 365 32.73 -46.71 19.77
N VAL A 366 31.89 -47.08 20.75
CA VAL A 366 30.46 -47.35 20.52
C VAL A 366 29.64 -46.10 20.85
N LEU A 367 28.90 -45.56 19.88
CA LEU A 367 28.14 -44.30 20.03
C LEU A 367 26.67 -44.52 20.44
N LEU A 368 26.00 -45.45 19.73
CA LEU A 368 24.63 -45.89 19.93
C LEU A 368 24.59 -47.41 19.70
N ASP A 369 23.57 -48.12 20.19
CA ASP A 369 23.43 -49.57 19.97
C ASP A 369 23.54 -49.89 18.46
N GLY A 370 24.54 -50.70 18.10
CA GLY A 370 24.84 -51.08 16.71
C GLY A 370 25.67 -50.08 15.89
N ILE A 371 26.09 -48.93 16.45
CA ILE A 371 26.87 -47.90 15.74
C ILE A 371 28.27 -47.77 16.36
N VAL A 372 29.27 -48.28 15.64
CA VAL A 372 30.69 -48.25 16.03
C VAL A 372 31.46 -47.23 15.19
N LEU A 373 32.20 -46.35 15.87
CA LEU A 373 33.16 -45.41 15.30
C LEU A 373 34.58 -45.99 15.44
N LEU A 374 35.40 -45.85 14.40
CA LEU A 374 36.85 -46.06 14.47
C LEU A 374 37.52 -44.77 14.93
N ALA A 375 38.35 -44.88 15.95
CA ALA A 375 39.19 -43.82 16.46
C ALA A 375 40.55 -43.84 15.75
N ASP A 376 40.98 -42.70 15.23
CA ASP A 376 42.36 -42.37 14.89
C ASP A 376 42.79 -41.20 15.79
N ALA A 377 43.81 -41.42 16.63
CA ALA A 377 44.35 -40.44 17.56
C ALA A 377 45.82 -40.16 17.27
N VAL A 378 46.18 -38.88 17.29
CA VAL A 378 47.56 -38.43 17.09
C VAL A 378 48.05 -37.78 18.37
N PHE A 379 49.19 -38.25 18.90
CA PHE A 379 49.77 -37.69 20.11
C PHE A 379 50.75 -36.56 19.74
N PHE A 380 50.42 -35.34 20.13
CA PHE A 380 51.33 -34.19 20.00
C PHE A 380 52.05 -33.95 21.33
N ARG A 381 53.39 -33.93 21.29
CA ARG A 381 54.25 -33.85 22.48
C ARG A 381 54.13 -32.51 23.24
N ASP A 382 53.75 -31.44 22.55
CA ASP A 382 53.94 -30.07 23.03
C ASP A 382 52.63 -29.30 23.36
N ALA A 383 51.45 -29.91 23.22
CA ALA A 383 50.16 -29.19 23.29
C ALA A 383 49.31 -29.43 24.57
N GLY A 384 49.83 -30.13 25.58
CA GLY A 384 49.12 -30.29 26.86
C GLY A 384 47.87 -31.21 26.85
N GLY A 385 47.62 -31.94 25.76
CA GLY A 385 46.51 -32.90 25.64
C GLY A 385 46.63 -33.84 24.42
N VAL A 386 45.76 -34.86 24.38
CA VAL A 386 45.58 -35.83 23.30
C VAL A 386 44.34 -35.45 22.50
N THR A 387 44.50 -35.23 21.19
CA THR A 387 43.37 -35.05 20.26
C THR A 387 43.05 -36.38 19.59
N ALA A 388 41.80 -36.81 19.70
CA ALA A 388 41.30 -38.05 19.13
C ALA A 388 40.21 -37.73 18.10
N THR A 389 40.32 -38.29 16.90
CA THR A 389 39.31 -38.17 15.86
C THR A 389 38.63 -39.52 15.68
N PHE A 390 37.29 -39.55 15.70
CA PHE A 390 36.47 -40.75 15.56
C PHE A 390 35.64 -40.62 14.30
N GLY A 391 35.76 -41.54 13.34
CA GLY A 391 34.93 -41.61 12.15
C GLY A 391 34.09 -42.89 12.12
N MET A 392 32.98 -42.91 11.39
CA MET A 392 32.17 -44.13 11.25
C MET A 392 32.92 -45.28 10.56
N SER A 393 32.82 -46.50 11.10
CA SER A 393 33.43 -47.69 10.50
C SER A 393 32.66 -48.22 9.27
N THR A 394 31.35 -47.95 9.19
CA THR A 394 30.43 -48.36 8.12
C THR A 394 29.30 -47.34 7.98
N ALA A 395 28.70 -47.22 6.79
CA ALA A 395 27.67 -46.23 6.45
C ALA A 395 26.28 -46.51 7.06
N SER A 396 26.22 -46.79 8.37
CA SER A 396 24.95 -47.00 9.07
C SER A 396 24.21 -45.67 9.28
N PRO A 397 22.99 -45.51 8.76
CA PRO A 397 22.25 -44.25 8.87
C PRO A 397 21.92 -43.90 10.32
N VAL A 398 22.30 -42.69 10.77
CA VAL A 398 22.03 -42.21 12.14
C VAL A 398 20.93 -41.17 12.11
N ASN A 399 19.83 -41.37 12.83
CA ASN A 399 18.77 -40.37 12.91
C ASN A 399 19.18 -39.20 13.82
N LEU A 400 19.04 -37.95 13.33
CA LEU A 400 19.45 -36.73 14.04
C LEU A 400 18.74 -36.57 15.39
N VAL A 401 17.42 -36.82 15.44
CA VAL A 401 16.64 -36.70 16.69
C VAL A 401 17.13 -37.70 17.74
N SER A 402 17.52 -38.90 17.31
CA SER A 402 18.06 -39.95 18.19
C SER A 402 19.45 -39.60 18.73
N LEU A 403 20.32 -39.02 17.89
CA LEU A 403 21.62 -38.50 18.31
C LEU A 403 21.47 -37.34 19.29
N MET A 404 20.60 -36.37 19.02
CA MET A 404 20.36 -35.22 19.90
C MET A 404 19.85 -35.66 21.27
N ARG A 405 19.00 -36.69 21.32
CA ARG A 405 18.52 -37.28 22.57
C ARG A 405 19.65 -37.93 23.39
N LYS A 406 20.56 -38.67 22.73
CA LYS A 406 21.77 -39.25 23.37
C LYS A 406 22.69 -38.17 23.95
N LEU A 407 22.72 -37.00 23.32
CA LEU A 407 23.48 -35.82 23.76
C LEU A 407 22.69 -34.91 24.74
N GLY A 408 21.48 -35.29 25.15
CA GLY A 408 20.69 -34.59 26.17
C GLY A 408 19.84 -33.40 25.71
N LEU A 409 19.58 -33.24 24.40
CA LEU A 409 18.75 -32.16 23.84
C LEU A 409 17.37 -32.66 23.34
N SER A 410 16.32 -31.86 23.57
CA SER A 410 14.98 -32.05 23.01
C SER A 410 14.68 -30.96 21.98
N LEU A 411 14.46 -31.35 20.72
CA LEU A 411 14.14 -30.43 19.63
C LEU A 411 12.64 -30.49 19.29
N THR A 412 11.97 -29.34 19.29
CA THR A 412 10.63 -29.13 18.71
C THR A 412 10.77 -28.64 17.26
N ASP A 413 9.95 -29.16 16.34
CA ASP A 413 9.91 -28.77 14.92
C ASP A 413 11.16 -29.07 14.07
N ALA A 414 12.02 -30.00 14.52
CA ALA A 414 13.19 -30.44 13.77
C ALA A 414 12.82 -31.36 12.59
N PRO A 415 13.44 -31.20 11.40
CA PRO A 415 13.25 -32.12 10.28
C PRO A 415 13.80 -33.51 10.62
N GLU A 416 13.14 -34.57 10.14
CA GLU A 416 13.67 -35.93 10.22
C GLU A 416 14.84 -36.09 9.24
N LEU A 417 16.06 -35.93 9.77
CA LEU A 417 17.30 -36.05 8.99
C LEU A 417 18.08 -37.31 9.38
N THR A 418 18.59 -37.98 8.36
CA THR A 418 19.44 -39.16 8.47
C THR A 418 20.88 -38.77 8.16
N MET A 419 21.79 -38.97 9.10
CA MET A 419 23.20 -38.63 9.00
C MET A 419 24.03 -39.78 8.43
N SER A 420 25.06 -39.43 7.68
CA SER A 420 26.10 -40.26 7.07
C SER A 420 27.45 -39.59 7.29
N ASN A 421 28.56 -40.34 7.35
CA ASN A 421 29.90 -39.79 7.58
C ASN A 421 29.97 -38.94 8.86
N LEU A 422 29.54 -39.53 9.98
CA LEU A 422 29.69 -38.92 11.31
C LEU A 422 31.16 -38.99 11.73
N GLU A 423 31.71 -37.84 12.08
CA GLU A 423 33.05 -37.65 12.60
C GLU A 423 32.97 -36.89 13.94
N ILE A 424 33.83 -37.23 14.89
CA ILE A 424 33.92 -36.60 16.21
C ILE A 424 35.38 -36.29 16.48
N THR A 425 35.73 -35.06 16.80
CA THR A 425 37.06 -34.69 17.28
C THR A 425 36.96 -34.37 18.76
N ALA A 426 37.72 -35.04 19.62
CA ALA A 426 37.71 -34.84 21.06
C ALA A 426 39.12 -34.52 21.60
N VAL A 427 39.19 -33.72 22.65
CA VAL A 427 40.45 -33.35 23.32
C VAL A 427 40.44 -33.82 24.77
N ALA A 428 41.25 -34.85 25.07
CA ALA A 428 41.58 -35.24 26.44
C ALA A 428 42.79 -34.42 26.91
N PRO A 429 42.81 -33.74 28.08
CA PRO A 429 41.96 -33.89 29.28
C PRO A 429 40.83 -32.85 29.43
N ALA A 430 40.63 -31.97 28.45
CA ALA A 430 39.68 -30.85 28.54
C ALA A 430 38.21 -31.31 28.58
N GLY A 431 37.92 -32.52 28.08
CA GLY A 431 36.55 -33.04 28.00
C GLY A 431 35.69 -32.30 26.99
N GLU A 432 36.32 -31.76 25.94
CA GLU A 432 35.68 -31.03 24.85
C GLU A 432 35.59 -31.91 23.60
N PHE A 433 34.49 -31.80 22.85
CA PHE A 433 34.36 -32.48 21.56
C PHE A 433 33.61 -31.63 20.53
N THR A 434 33.97 -31.81 19.27
CA THR A 434 33.25 -31.32 18.09
C THR A 434 32.75 -32.53 17.31
N LEU A 435 31.48 -32.54 16.91
CA LEU A 435 30.86 -33.57 16.09
C LEU A 435 30.47 -32.96 14.75
N THR A 436 30.93 -33.58 13.67
CA THR A 436 30.60 -33.22 12.30
C THR A 436 29.87 -34.37 11.62
N ALA A 437 28.81 -34.12 10.85
CA ALA A 437 28.10 -35.16 10.13
C ALA A 437 27.62 -34.65 8.77
N SER A 438 27.64 -35.49 7.74
CA SER A 438 26.87 -35.23 6.52
C SER A 438 25.46 -35.79 6.65
N VAL A 439 24.51 -35.32 5.88
CA VAL A 439 23.12 -35.80 5.87
C VAL A 439 22.87 -36.54 4.56
N SER A 440 22.40 -37.79 4.65
CA SER A 440 22.13 -38.67 3.50
C SER A 440 20.67 -38.63 3.04
N SER A 441 19.74 -38.25 3.89
CA SER A 441 18.33 -38.09 3.53
C SER A 441 18.11 -36.83 2.69
N THR A 442 17.32 -36.95 1.62
CA THR A 442 16.84 -35.78 0.86
C THR A 442 15.58 -35.23 1.51
N TRP A 443 15.62 -33.97 1.94
CA TRP A 443 14.45 -33.29 2.52
C TRP A 443 13.82 -32.37 1.47
N GLN A 444 12.51 -32.49 1.24
CA GLN A 444 11.80 -31.72 0.23
C GLN A 444 10.58 -31.00 0.84
N LEU A 445 10.58 -29.68 0.76
CA LEU A 445 9.52 -28.79 1.25
C LEU A 445 8.62 -28.33 0.10
N SER A 446 7.31 -28.56 0.19
CA SER A 446 6.35 -28.14 -0.85
C SER A 446 5.82 -26.71 -0.62
N LEU A 447 6.12 -25.80 -1.54
CA LEU A 447 5.64 -24.41 -1.57
C LEU A 447 4.33 -24.24 -2.38
N GLY A 448 3.65 -25.35 -2.73
CA GLY A 448 2.45 -25.35 -3.57
C GLY A 448 2.75 -25.38 -5.07
N VAL A 449 3.30 -24.29 -5.62
CA VAL A 449 3.67 -24.19 -7.05
C VAL A 449 5.16 -24.47 -7.33
N ALA A 450 5.96 -24.70 -6.29
CA ALA A 450 7.36 -25.10 -6.36
C ALA A 450 7.70 -26.01 -5.18
N SER A 451 8.87 -26.64 -5.18
CA SER A 451 9.40 -27.34 -4.00
C SER A 451 10.85 -26.97 -3.73
N VAL A 452 11.25 -26.90 -2.47
CA VAL A 452 12.64 -26.68 -2.05
C VAL A 452 13.22 -28.01 -1.60
N LYS A 453 14.24 -28.51 -2.30
CA LYS A 453 14.94 -29.74 -1.97
C LYS A 453 16.27 -29.38 -1.31
N LEU A 454 16.52 -29.82 -0.08
CA LEU A 454 17.85 -29.70 0.52
C LEU A 454 18.75 -30.85 0.10
N THR A 455 19.96 -30.49 -0.30
CA THR A 455 21.07 -31.34 -0.71
C THR A 455 22.32 -30.92 0.07
N GLN A 456 23.31 -31.81 0.21
CA GLN A 456 24.58 -31.49 0.87
C GLN A 456 24.44 -30.93 2.31
N ALA A 457 23.44 -31.39 3.06
CA ALA A 457 23.30 -30.95 4.45
C ALA A 457 24.45 -31.48 5.31
N SER A 458 25.01 -30.62 6.16
CA SER A 458 26.06 -30.91 7.13
C SER A 458 25.65 -30.42 8.51
N VAL A 459 26.09 -31.11 9.55
CA VAL A 459 25.83 -30.82 10.96
C VAL A 459 27.17 -30.64 11.64
N VAL A 460 27.32 -29.58 12.43
CA VAL A 460 28.48 -29.32 13.28
C VAL A 460 27.97 -29.02 14.70
N LEU A 461 28.47 -29.73 15.70
CA LEU A 461 28.10 -29.53 17.11
C LEU A 461 29.36 -29.44 17.96
N ASP A 462 29.40 -28.48 18.86
CA ASP A 462 30.50 -28.25 19.79
C ASP A 462 30.03 -28.40 21.23
N TYR A 463 30.75 -29.20 22.00
CA TYR A 463 30.57 -29.38 23.44
C TYR A 463 31.79 -28.87 24.20
N SER A 464 31.57 -27.94 25.12
CA SER A 464 32.61 -27.44 26.02
C SER A 464 32.50 -28.07 27.41
N GLY A 465 33.54 -28.81 27.81
CA GLY A 465 33.71 -29.42 29.13
C GLY A 465 33.70 -28.42 30.29
N LYS A 466 34.10 -27.15 30.07
CA LYS A 466 34.03 -26.09 31.09
C LYS A 466 32.61 -25.62 31.37
N SER A 467 31.82 -25.39 30.32
CA SER A 467 30.47 -24.82 30.43
C SER A 467 29.37 -25.87 30.50
N LYS A 468 29.67 -27.12 30.15
CA LYS A 468 28.71 -28.23 30.00
C LYS A 468 27.55 -27.85 29.07
N LYS A 469 27.83 -27.08 28.02
CA LYS A 469 26.84 -26.66 27.00
C LYS A 469 27.18 -27.25 25.65
N LEU A 470 26.13 -27.62 24.92
CA LEU A 470 26.17 -28.05 23.53
C LEU A 470 25.64 -26.93 22.64
N THR A 471 26.41 -26.49 21.66
CA THR A 471 26.05 -25.51 20.64
C THR A 471 26.30 -26.10 19.25
N GLY A 472 25.69 -25.58 18.19
CA GLY A 472 26.01 -26.10 16.86
C GLY A 472 25.23 -25.45 15.72
N GLU A 473 25.47 -25.96 14.53
CA GLU A 473 24.96 -25.47 13.26
C GLU A 473 24.55 -26.66 12.37
N ILE A 474 23.43 -26.54 11.66
CA ILE A 474 23.12 -27.37 10.48
C ILE A 474 23.15 -26.48 9.24
N SER A 475 24.01 -26.80 8.28
CA SER A 475 24.07 -26.11 6.98
C SER A 475 23.64 -27.03 5.84
N ALA A 476 23.13 -26.50 4.72
CA ALA A 476 22.80 -27.29 3.52
C ALA A 476 22.78 -26.44 2.25
N GLU A 477 22.77 -27.07 1.08
CA GLU A 477 22.42 -26.42 -0.19
C GLU A 477 20.95 -26.70 -0.53
N ALA A 478 20.16 -25.66 -0.74
CA ALA A 478 18.74 -25.71 -1.07
C ALA A 478 18.52 -25.49 -2.57
N GLU A 479 17.89 -26.44 -3.25
CA GLU A 479 17.49 -26.39 -4.65
C GLU A 479 16.00 -26.02 -4.78
N LEU A 480 15.66 -24.93 -5.48
CA LEU A 480 14.29 -24.57 -5.81
C LEU A 480 13.84 -25.27 -7.11
N LEU A 481 12.88 -26.19 -7.03
CA LEU A 481 12.36 -26.98 -8.13
C LEU A 481 11.01 -26.45 -8.66
N PRO A 482 10.81 -26.39 -9.98
CA PRO A 482 9.51 -26.05 -10.60
C PRO A 482 8.50 -27.21 -10.45
N PRO A 483 7.18 -26.97 -10.67
CA PRO A 483 6.15 -27.96 -10.36
C PRO A 483 6.13 -29.19 -11.28
N GLN A 484 6.77 -29.13 -12.47
CA GLN A 484 6.85 -30.26 -13.42
C GLN A 484 8.24 -30.44 -14.07
N GLY A 485 9.31 -29.85 -13.53
CA GLY A 485 10.66 -29.91 -14.13
C GLY A 485 11.68 -30.60 -13.25
N LYS A 486 12.61 -31.36 -13.87
CA LYS A 486 13.69 -32.09 -13.17
C LYS A 486 14.90 -31.21 -12.79
N SER A 487 15.02 -30.00 -13.36
CA SER A 487 16.16 -29.11 -13.12
C SER A 487 15.80 -27.97 -12.15
N PRO A 488 16.66 -27.66 -11.16
CA PRO A 488 16.41 -26.58 -10.22
C PRO A 488 16.48 -25.20 -10.88
N LEU A 489 15.53 -24.34 -10.54
CA LEU A 489 15.48 -22.92 -10.93
C LEU A 489 16.58 -22.10 -10.25
N ALA A 490 16.99 -22.51 -9.04
CA ALA A 490 18.05 -21.85 -8.27
C ALA A 490 18.60 -22.77 -7.17
N ARG A 491 19.82 -22.46 -6.71
CA ARG A 491 20.47 -23.07 -5.54
C ARG A 491 20.90 -22.01 -4.55
N PHE A 492 20.77 -22.26 -3.26
CA PHE A 492 21.13 -21.28 -2.22
C PHE A 492 21.40 -21.98 -0.86
N ASN A 493 22.12 -21.35 0.05
CA ASN A 493 22.52 -22.00 1.31
C ASN A 493 21.38 -22.03 2.36
N ALA A 494 21.43 -23.01 3.25
CA ALA A 494 20.58 -23.21 4.41
C ALA A 494 21.46 -23.16 5.66
N HIS A 495 20.97 -22.60 6.76
CA HIS A 495 21.75 -22.51 8.01
C HIS A 495 20.84 -22.49 9.25
N TRP A 496 21.11 -23.36 10.22
CA TRP A 496 20.35 -23.45 11.47
C TRP A 496 21.28 -23.53 12.68
N GLU A 497 21.34 -22.43 13.44
CA GLU A 497 22.00 -22.41 14.75
C GLU A 497 21.16 -23.16 15.80
N ILE A 498 21.73 -24.16 16.47
CA ILE A 498 21.08 -24.92 17.54
C ILE A 498 21.38 -24.24 18.89
N PRO A 499 20.36 -23.91 19.73
CA PRO A 499 18.95 -24.36 19.68
C PRO A 499 17.96 -23.30 19.12
N LYS A 500 18.40 -22.34 18.30
CA LYS A 500 17.52 -21.29 17.72
C LYS A 500 16.54 -21.89 16.68
N LYS A 501 15.72 -21.05 16.03
CA LYS A 501 14.74 -21.49 15.00
C LYS A 501 15.42 -21.75 13.65
N PHE A 502 14.96 -22.78 12.93
CA PHE A 502 15.44 -23.11 11.59
C PHE A 502 15.13 -21.98 10.59
N THR A 503 16.17 -21.50 9.90
CA THR A 503 16.06 -20.43 8.90
C THR A 503 16.79 -20.86 7.63
N LEU A 504 16.26 -20.52 6.46
CA LEU A 504 16.92 -20.76 5.17
C LEU A 504 17.34 -19.40 4.62
N GLU A 505 18.61 -19.20 4.25
CA GLU A 505 19.08 -17.93 3.70
C GLU A 505 20.12 -18.14 2.60
N GLY A 506 19.84 -17.70 1.38
CA GLY A 506 20.89 -17.61 0.37
C GLY A 506 20.52 -16.84 -0.88
N ARG A 507 21.41 -16.82 -1.88
CA ARG A 507 21.31 -15.92 -3.04
C ARG A 507 20.83 -16.63 -4.30
N LEU A 508 19.81 -16.12 -5.00
CA LEU A 508 19.41 -16.64 -6.31
C LEU A 508 20.44 -16.23 -7.38
N PRO A 509 20.71 -17.10 -8.37
CA PRO A 509 21.48 -16.75 -9.55
C PRO A 509 20.72 -15.72 -10.42
N THR A 510 21.44 -15.08 -11.34
CA THR A 510 20.84 -14.13 -12.26
C THR A 510 19.77 -14.80 -13.13
N ALA A 511 18.50 -14.48 -12.89
CA ALA A 511 17.35 -15.12 -13.54
C ALA A 511 16.45 -14.10 -14.24
N ASP A 512 15.85 -14.50 -15.36
CA ASP A 512 14.84 -13.71 -16.06
C ASP A 512 13.50 -13.79 -15.31
N LEU A 513 13.09 -12.69 -14.69
CA LEU A 513 11.84 -12.61 -13.92
C LEU A 513 10.61 -12.93 -14.79
N THR A 514 10.65 -12.59 -16.08
CA THR A 514 9.55 -12.86 -17.03
C THR A 514 9.38 -14.36 -17.24
N ALA A 515 10.49 -15.09 -17.36
CA ALA A 515 10.47 -16.55 -17.46
C ALA A 515 10.00 -17.21 -16.15
N LEU A 516 10.41 -16.65 -15.01
CA LEU A 516 10.01 -17.11 -13.68
C LEU A 516 8.49 -16.97 -13.46
N ILE A 517 7.93 -15.80 -13.78
CA ILE A 517 6.50 -15.52 -13.60
C ILE A 517 5.64 -16.35 -14.57
N LYS A 518 6.05 -16.50 -15.84
CA LYS A 518 5.36 -17.38 -16.82
C LYS A 518 5.31 -18.86 -16.37
N THR A 519 6.25 -19.28 -15.53
CA THR A 519 6.28 -20.62 -14.94
C THR A 519 5.29 -20.78 -13.79
N PHE A 520 4.98 -19.69 -13.08
CA PHE A 520 4.10 -19.70 -11.90
C PHE A 520 2.62 -19.41 -12.19
N ASP A 521 2.29 -18.72 -13.28
CA ASP A 521 0.89 -18.48 -13.68
C ASP A 521 0.74 -18.37 -15.21
N LYS A 522 0.06 -19.33 -15.82
CA LYS A 522 -0.24 -19.37 -17.27
C LYS A 522 -1.41 -18.44 -17.67
N THR A 523 -2.09 -17.79 -16.72
CA THR A 523 -3.33 -17.06 -16.95
C THR A 523 -3.17 -15.53 -17.06
N LEU A 524 -1.95 -15.03 -16.89
CA LEU A 524 -1.55 -13.63 -17.12
C LEU A 524 -1.10 -13.44 -18.58
N VAL A 525 -1.75 -12.51 -19.29
CA VAL A 525 -1.36 -12.08 -20.65
C VAL A 525 -0.41 -10.89 -20.51
N TYR A 526 0.80 -11.00 -21.05
CA TYR A 526 1.83 -9.94 -21.05
C TYR A 526 1.93 -9.33 -22.45
N SER A 527 2.19 -8.02 -22.56
CA SER A 527 2.60 -7.45 -23.85
C SER A 527 4.10 -7.68 -24.08
N ASP A 528 4.51 -7.80 -25.35
CA ASP A 528 5.91 -7.99 -25.73
C ASP A 528 6.79 -6.74 -25.52
N GLU A 529 6.20 -5.63 -25.06
CA GLU A 529 6.88 -4.34 -24.84
C GLU A 529 7.41 -4.16 -23.40
N LEU A 530 7.17 -5.12 -22.49
CA LEU A 530 7.70 -5.05 -21.13
C LEU A 530 9.24 -5.21 -21.12
N PRO A 531 9.97 -4.43 -20.31
CA PRO A 531 11.43 -4.51 -20.27
C PRO A 531 11.89 -5.88 -19.75
N LYS A 532 12.99 -6.40 -20.31
CA LYS A 532 13.59 -7.67 -19.84
C LYS A 532 14.17 -7.46 -18.45
N VAL A 533 13.61 -8.13 -17.45
CA VAL A 533 13.98 -7.96 -16.05
C VAL A 533 14.93 -9.08 -15.60
N LYS A 534 16.20 -8.74 -15.29
CA LYS A 534 17.19 -9.68 -14.75
C LYS A 534 17.33 -9.48 -13.24
N LEU A 535 17.02 -10.50 -12.45
CA LEU A 535 17.25 -10.52 -11.01
C LEU A 535 18.76 -10.59 -10.71
N THR A 536 19.34 -9.70 -9.89
CA THR A 536 20.78 -9.72 -9.53
C THR A 536 20.96 -9.60 -8.01
N GLU A 537 21.87 -10.37 -7.40
CA GLU A 537 22.13 -10.32 -5.94
C GLU A 537 20.89 -10.56 -5.03
N VAL A 538 19.98 -11.44 -5.45
CA VAL A 538 18.73 -11.63 -4.73
C VAL A 538 18.90 -12.55 -3.53
N VAL A 539 18.69 -12.05 -2.31
CA VAL A 539 18.67 -12.83 -1.06
C VAL A 539 17.27 -13.39 -0.83
N VAL A 540 17.18 -14.71 -0.66
CA VAL A 540 15.96 -15.46 -0.33
C VAL A 540 16.04 -15.88 1.13
N ARG A 541 14.99 -15.57 1.89
CA ARG A 541 14.81 -16.01 3.26
C ARG A 541 13.54 -16.85 3.38
N LEU A 542 13.66 -18.06 3.92
CA LEU A 542 12.54 -18.92 4.28
C LEU A 542 12.52 -19.12 5.80
N ALA A 543 11.38 -18.82 6.43
CA ALA A 543 11.13 -19.14 7.84
C ALA A 543 9.93 -20.08 7.96
N ILE A 544 10.05 -21.08 8.84
CA ILE A 544 8.95 -21.99 9.21
C ILE A 544 8.37 -21.48 10.54
N ALA A 545 7.14 -20.97 10.51
CA ALA A 545 6.46 -20.49 11.72
C ALA A 545 5.50 -21.57 12.24
N GLY A 546 5.80 -22.14 13.41
CA GLY A 546 4.84 -22.93 14.17
C GLY A 546 3.77 -22.02 14.79
N ASN A 547 2.50 -22.35 14.56
CA ASN A 547 1.35 -21.72 15.20
C ASN A 547 1.47 -21.86 16.73
N GLN A 548 1.58 -20.74 17.44
CA GLN A 548 1.38 -20.72 18.89
C GLN A 548 -0.13 -20.84 19.14
N GLY A 549 -0.57 -22.07 19.44
CA GLY A 549 -1.88 -22.35 20.05
C GLY A 549 -3.03 -22.60 19.08
N LEU A 550 -3.30 -23.88 18.79
CA LEU A 550 -4.61 -24.54 18.79
C LEU A 550 -4.49 -25.92 18.11
N ASN A 551 -5.03 -26.94 18.77
CA ASN A 551 -5.15 -28.31 18.26
C ASN A 551 -6.04 -28.35 17.00
N THR A 552 -5.47 -28.31 15.81
CA THR A 552 -6.07 -28.87 14.58
C THR A 552 -4.98 -29.25 13.58
N ARG A 553 -5.17 -30.40 12.91
CA ARG A 553 -4.30 -30.94 11.85
C ARG A 553 -4.13 -29.94 10.70
N SER A 554 -2.91 -29.95 10.14
CA SER A 554 -2.49 -29.46 8.81
C SER A 554 -2.41 -27.94 8.62
N GLY A 555 -1.18 -27.42 8.46
CA GLY A 555 -0.95 -26.12 7.85
C GLY A 555 0.35 -25.45 8.34
N THR A 556 1.51 -25.91 7.89
CA THR A 556 2.78 -25.20 8.12
C THR A 556 2.80 -23.92 7.28
N GLU A 557 2.71 -22.74 7.89
CA GLU A 557 2.89 -21.47 7.17
C GLU A 557 4.37 -21.31 6.77
N CYS A 558 4.66 -21.44 5.48
CA CYS A 558 5.95 -21.11 4.90
C CYS A 558 5.90 -19.69 4.32
N VAL A 559 6.83 -18.83 4.73
CA VAL A 559 7.00 -17.48 4.19
C VAL A 559 8.33 -17.42 3.43
N LEU A 560 8.26 -17.24 2.11
CA LEU A 560 9.41 -17.02 1.24
C LEU A 560 9.55 -15.52 0.96
N GLY A 561 10.49 -14.86 1.63
CA GLY A 561 10.83 -13.45 1.39
C GLY A 561 12.03 -13.32 0.47
N VAL A 562 11.98 -12.40 -0.49
CA VAL A 562 13.01 -12.21 -1.51
C VAL A 562 13.37 -10.73 -1.55
N THR A 563 14.63 -10.35 -1.34
CA THR A 563 15.12 -8.97 -1.39
C THR A 563 16.36 -8.88 -2.26
N GLY A 564 16.45 -7.91 -3.18
CA GLY A 564 17.64 -7.74 -4.00
C GLY A 564 17.62 -6.49 -4.89
N THR A 565 18.54 -6.44 -5.84
CA THR A 565 18.53 -5.47 -6.94
C THR A 565 18.20 -6.19 -8.25
N VAL A 566 17.71 -5.45 -9.22
CA VAL A 566 17.21 -5.98 -10.48
C VAL A 566 17.70 -5.06 -11.57
N ASP A 567 18.30 -5.62 -12.60
CA ASP A 567 18.74 -4.87 -13.77
C ASP A 567 17.57 -4.80 -14.77
N VAL A 568 17.12 -3.58 -15.02
CA VAL A 568 16.09 -3.25 -16.01
C VAL A 568 16.71 -2.27 -16.99
N ASN A 569 17.06 -2.75 -18.19
CA ASN A 569 17.69 -1.95 -19.26
C ASN A 569 18.96 -1.17 -18.80
N ASN A 570 19.89 -1.84 -18.10
CA ASN A 570 21.14 -1.29 -17.54
C ASN A 570 20.96 -0.33 -16.35
N ASN A 571 19.78 -0.31 -15.71
CA ASN A 571 19.53 0.44 -14.49
C ASN A 571 19.22 -0.51 -13.32
N GLN A 572 19.94 -0.38 -12.21
CA GLN A 572 19.65 -1.14 -10.99
C GLN A 572 18.41 -0.58 -10.27
N VAL A 573 17.42 -1.45 -10.05
CA VAL A 573 16.20 -1.17 -9.27
C VAL A 573 16.14 -2.11 -8.07
N SER A 574 15.64 -1.66 -6.93
CA SER A 574 15.41 -2.49 -5.75
C SER A 574 14.22 -3.43 -5.99
N PHE A 575 14.25 -4.63 -5.40
CA PHE A 575 13.20 -5.64 -5.49
C PHE A 575 12.92 -6.27 -4.13
N LEU A 576 11.63 -6.44 -3.83
CA LEU A 576 11.13 -7.14 -2.67
C LEU A 576 9.94 -8.00 -3.08
N ALA A 577 9.96 -9.29 -2.80
CA ALA A 577 8.81 -10.17 -2.99
C ALA A 577 8.59 -11.11 -1.81
N LEU A 578 7.35 -11.59 -1.68
CA LEU A 578 6.88 -12.47 -0.64
C LEU A 578 5.91 -13.49 -1.25
N ALA A 579 6.14 -14.76 -0.99
CA ALA A 579 5.16 -15.81 -1.22
C ALA A 579 4.77 -16.49 0.10
N ARG A 580 3.47 -16.65 0.35
CA ARG A 580 2.91 -17.27 1.56
C ARG A 580 1.86 -18.32 1.19
N LYS A 581 1.89 -19.47 1.85
CA LYS A 581 0.91 -20.55 1.66
C LYS A 581 -0.10 -20.54 2.82
N HIS A 582 -1.38 -20.45 2.50
CA HIS A 582 -2.52 -20.61 3.43
C HIS A 582 -3.34 -21.85 3.05
N ASP A 583 -4.22 -22.31 3.93
CA ASP A 583 -5.12 -23.43 3.64
C ASP A 583 -5.91 -23.19 2.34
N GLY A 584 -5.56 -23.94 1.31
CA GLY A 584 -6.20 -23.92 -0.01
C GLY A 584 -5.73 -22.82 -1.00
N SER A 585 -4.80 -21.92 -0.66
CA SER A 585 -4.31 -20.91 -1.63
C SER A 585 -2.90 -20.36 -1.37
N THR A 586 -2.18 -20.00 -2.43
CA THR A 586 -0.86 -19.35 -2.37
C THR A 586 -1.00 -17.86 -2.65
N GLU A 587 -0.52 -17.02 -1.73
CA GLU A 587 -0.38 -15.58 -1.87
C GLU A 587 1.01 -15.27 -2.43
N PHE A 588 1.07 -14.50 -3.52
CA PHE A 588 2.28 -13.88 -4.07
C PHE A 588 2.11 -12.36 -4.07
N ILE A 589 3.11 -11.66 -3.52
CA ILE A 589 3.22 -10.21 -3.48
C ILE A 589 4.64 -9.83 -3.88
N GLY A 590 4.84 -8.88 -4.79
CA GLY A 590 6.17 -8.41 -5.16
C GLY A 590 6.17 -6.93 -5.51
N ALA A 591 7.29 -6.24 -5.36
CA ALA A 591 7.49 -4.87 -5.79
C ALA A 591 8.93 -4.65 -6.25
N ILE A 592 9.09 -3.95 -7.36
CA ILE A 592 10.35 -3.37 -7.84
C ILE A 592 10.27 -1.84 -7.78
N TRP A 593 11.35 -1.15 -7.44
CA TRP A 593 11.39 0.32 -7.44
C TRP A 593 12.79 0.90 -7.60
N THR A 594 12.89 2.14 -8.06
CA THR A 594 14.14 2.90 -8.09
C THR A 594 13.94 4.37 -7.74
N GLN A 595 15.02 5.00 -7.28
CA GLN A 595 15.04 6.42 -6.94
C GLN A 595 15.34 7.32 -8.14
N GLY A 596 15.95 6.79 -9.21
CA GLY A 596 16.39 7.56 -10.39
C GLY A 596 15.96 6.91 -11.71
N TRP A 597 14.66 6.80 -11.95
CA TRP A 597 14.12 6.17 -13.16
C TRP A 597 14.24 7.13 -14.37
N THR A 598 15.05 6.79 -15.37
CA THR A 598 15.29 7.64 -16.55
C THR A 598 14.57 7.19 -17.82
N TRP A 599 13.91 6.03 -17.79
CA TRP A 599 13.20 5.50 -18.94
C TRP A 599 11.81 6.16 -19.11
N TYR A 600 11.51 6.58 -20.34
CA TYR A 600 10.22 7.12 -20.76
C TYR A 600 9.62 6.18 -21.83
N PRO A 601 8.32 5.83 -21.75
CA PRO A 601 7.64 5.25 -22.90
C PRO A 601 7.70 6.21 -24.09
N ASP A 602 7.87 5.72 -25.32
CA ASP A 602 7.97 6.57 -26.52
C ASP A 602 6.76 7.51 -26.70
N VAL A 603 5.59 7.08 -26.22
CA VAL A 603 4.34 7.87 -26.17
C VAL A 603 4.46 9.15 -25.30
N LEU A 604 5.38 9.18 -24.33
CA LEU A 604 5.63 10.32 -23.44
C LEU A 604 6.91 11.08 -23.80
N SER A 605 7.55 10.76 -24.92
CA SER A 605 8.79 11.41 -25.37
C SER A 605 8.66 12.93 -25.55
N TRP A 606 7.46 13.44 -25.84
CA TRP A 606 7.16 14.86 -26.01
C TRP A 606 7.17 15.68 -24.70
N ILE A 607 7.07 15.06 -23.52
CA ILE A 607 7.14 15.75 -22.21
C ILE A 607 8.45 15.53 -21.46
N LYS A 608 9.39 14.74 -21.99
CA LYS A 608 10.61 14.32 -21.29
C LYS A 608 11.47 15.47 -20.73
N ASP A 609 11.44 16.64 -21.38
CA ASP A 609 12.20 17.83 -20.96
C ASP A 609 11.45 18.68 -19.92
N CYS A 610 10.17 18.37 -19.68
CA CYS A 610 9.27 19.12 -18.80
C CYS A 610 8.91 18.38 -17.52
N ILE A 611 9.30 17.11 -17.39
CA ILE A 611 9.07 16.30 -16.18
C ILE A 611 10.34 15.54 -15.78
N ALA A 612 10.48 15.24 -14.51
CA ALA A 612 11.44 14.27 -13.99
C ALA A 612 10.72 13.26 -13.12
N VAL A 613 11.10 11.99 -13.25
CA VAL A 613 10.42 10.90 -12.59
C VAL A 613 11.35 10.34 -11.50
N LYS A 614 10.83 10.17 -10.28
CA LYS A 614 11.57 9.64 -9.12
C LYS A 614 10.69 8.71 -8.29
N ALA A 615 11.31 7.89 -7.45
CA ALA A 615 10.59 6.95 -6.57
C ALA A 615 9.56 6.08 -7.34
N SER A 616 9.97 5.53 -8.48
CA SER A 616 9.09 4.82 -9.42
C SER A 616 9.23 3.32 -9.30
N GLY A 617 8.15 2.59 -9.51
CA GLY A 617 8.16 1.14 -9.40
C GLY A 617 6.87 0.45 -9.86
N LEU A 618 6.92 -0.87 -9.82
CA LEU A 618 5.80 -1.77 -10.10
C LEU A 618 5.64 -2.71 -8.91
N ALA A 619 4.42 -2.90 -8.45
CA ALA A 619 4.05 -3.90 -7.46
C ALA A 619 3.03 -4.87 -8.05
N LEU A 620 2.98 -6.09 -7.55
CA LEU A 620 2.07 -7.15 -7.94
C LEU A 620 1.51 -7.75 -6.66
N SER A 621 0.20 -7.98 -6.62
CA SER A 621 -0.41 -8.83 -5.59
C SER A 621 -1.43 -9.77 -6.23
N THR A 622 -1.44 -11.02 -5.78
CA THR A 622 -2.43 -12.03 -6.19
C THR A 622 -3.68 -12.04 -5.30
N ARG A 623 -3.67 -11.27 -4.20
CA ARG A 623 -4.77 -11.12 -3.23
C ARG A 623 -4.98 -9.65 -2.82
N ASP A 624 -6.19 -9.28 -2.46
CA ASP A 624 -6.47 -7.97 -1.85
C ASP A 624 -5.95 -7.91 -0.40
N GLY A 625 -5.31 -6.79 -0.04
CA GLY A 625 -4.82 -6.58 1.32
C GLY A 625 -3.39 -7.04 1.57
N GLY A 626 -2.63 -7.38 0.51
CA GLY A 626 -1.28 -7.91 0.63
C GLY A 626 -0.30 -6.91 1.27
N SER A 627 0.47 -7.35 2.27
CA SER A 627 1.47 -6.53 2.96
C SER A 627 2.91 -6.98 2.64
N LEU A 628 3.76 -6.04 2.23
CA LEU A 628 5.20 -6.29 2.01
C LEU A 628 6.01 -6.20 3.33
N PRO A 629 7.07 -7.03 3.51
CA PRO A 629 7.98 -6.94 4.66
C PRO A 629 8.67 -5.59 4.81
N ALA A 630 8.77 -5.05 6.02
CA ALA A 630 9.36 -3.72 6.26
C ALA A 630 10.77 -3.58 5.67
N ASP A 631 10.99 -2.56 4.83
CA ASP A 631 12.28 -2.24 4.23
C ASP A 631 12.51 -0.72 4.37
N PRO A 632 13.61 -0.28 5.02
CA PRO A 632 13.92 1.14 5.17
C PRO A 632 14.21 1.86 3.84
N LYS A 633 14.54 1.14 2.76
CA LYS A 633 14.73 1.70 1.41
C LYS A 633 13.44 1.76 0.59
N ARG A 634 12.31 1.35 1.16
CA ARG A 634 11.00 1.39 0.52
C ARG A 634 10.60 2.85 0.20
N PRO A 635 10.09 3.13 -1.01
CA PRO A 635 9.60 4.45 -1.34
C PRO A 635 8.35 4.78 -0.53
N PRO A 636 8.22 6.00 0.01
CA PRO A 636 7.06 6.40 0.79
C PRO A 636 5.76 6.46 -0.03
N ASN A 637 5.85 6.46 -1.36
CA ASN A 637 4.71 6.46 -2.29
C ASN A 637 4.29 5.06 -2.77
N LEU A 638 4.92 3.98 -2.31
CA LEU A 638 4.45 2.61 -2.58
C LEU A 638 3.17 2.33 -1.78
N PRO A 639 2.03 1.98 -2.41
CA PRO A 639 0.78 1.72 -1.69
C PRO A 639 0.87 0.44 -0.86
N VAL A 640 0.58 0.54 0.45
CA VAL A 640 0.47 -0.64 1.34
C VAL A 640 -0.78 -0.43 2.22
N PRO A 641 -1.73 -1.39 2.28
CA PRO A 641 -1.72 -2.70 1.63
C PRO A 641 -1.98 -2.66 0.11
N LEU A 642 -1.48 -3.67 -0.62
CA LEU A 642 -1.64 -3.81 -2.07
C LEU A 642 -2.97 -4.49 -2.43
N ALA A 643 -3.63 -3.99 -3.47
CA ALA A 643 -4.81 -4.61 -4.09
C ALA A 643 -4.40 -5.70 -5.09
N ARG A 644 -5.30 -6.65 -5.38
CA ARG A 644 -5.08 -7.73 -6.36
C ARG A 644 -4.91 -7.16 -7.77
N GLY A 645 -3.75 -7.38 -8.39
CA GLY A 645 -3.39 -6.86 -9.70
C GLY A 645 -1.94 -6.36 -9.78
N VAL A 646 -1.62 -5.61 -10.83
CA VAL A 646 -0.32 -4.93 -11.02
C VAL A 646 -0.48 -3.45 -10.70
N THR A 647 0.24 -2.93 -9.71
CA THR A 647 0.23 -1.53 -9.29
C THR A 647 1.51 -0.82 -9.73
N PHE A 648 1.41 0.06 -10.71
CA PHE A 648 2.44 1.05 -11.01
C PHE A 648 2.39 2.19 -9.99
N PHE A 649 3.54 2.72 -9.58
CA PHE A 649 3.61 3.92 -8.74
C PHE A 649 4.83 4.75 -9.11
N THR A 650 4.71 6.07 -9.03
CA THR A 650 5.79 6.98 -9.34
C THR A 650 5.58 8.37 -8.75
N THR A 651 6.65 9.14 -8.57
CA THR A 651 6.58 10.57 -8.28
C THR A 651 7.10 11.35 -9.48
N VAL A 652 6.29 12.27 -10.00
CA VAL A 652 6.64 13.14 -11.12
C VAL A 652 6.89 14.55 -10.60
N GLU A 653 8.10 15.03 -10.76
CA GLU A 653 8.52 16.40 -10.52
C GLU A 653 8.41 17.20 -11.82
N LEU A 654 7.71 18.33 -11.79
CA LEU A 654 7.57 19.20 -12.95
C LEU A 654 8.82 20.07 -13.12
N LYS A 655 9.29 20.27 -14.36
CA LYS A 655 10.48 21.05 -14.74
C LYS A 655 10.16 22.14 -15.77
N GLY A 656 11.11 23.07 -15.95
CA GLY A 656 11.08 24.08 -17.02
C GLY A 656 9.86 25.00 -16.97
N VAL A 657 9.25 25.25 -18.14
CA VAL A 657 8.11 26.16 -18.31
C VAL A 657 6.89 25.70 -17.52
N LEU A 658 6.62 24.39 -17.41
CA LEU A 658 5.51 23.85 -16.63
C LEU A 658 5.69 24.10 -15.12
N ALA A 659 6.91 23.93 -14.61
CA ALA A 659 7.23 24.27 -13.23
C ALA A 659 7.06 25.77 -12.98
N GLY A 660 7.51 26.62 -13.90
CA GLY A 660 7.34 28.07 -13.83
C GLY A 660 5.88 28.53 -13.84
N ALA A 661 5.05 27.93 -14.71
CA ALA A 661 3.63 28.25 -14.83
C ALA A 661 2.79 27.80 -13.61
N LEU A 662 3.18 26.69 -12.97
CA LEU A 662 2.44 26.08 -11.87
C LEU A 662 2.97 26.47 -10.48
N LYS A 663 4.18 27.03 -10.39
CA LYS A 663 4.80 27.54 -9.15
C LYS A 663 3.93 28.59 -8.41
N PRO A 664 3.24 29.54 -9.07
CA PRO A 664 2.33 30.47 -8.39
C PRO A 664 1.12 29.77 -7.76
N VAL A 665 0.67 28.65 -8.32
CA VAL A 665 -0.51 27.90 -7.87
C VAL A 665 -0.16 26.93 -6.74
N PHE A 666 1.00 26.26 -6.84
CA PHE A 666 1.45 25.22 -5.90
C PHE A 666 2.62 25.64 -5.02
N GLY A 667 3.01 26.91 -4.98
CA GLY A 667 3.93 27.51 -3.98
C GLY A 667 5.29 26.83 -3.84
N GLY A 668 5.72 26.02 -4.80
CA GLY A 668 6.96 25.23 -4.76
C GLY A 668 7.03 24.23 -5.91
N PRO A 669 8.13 23.46 -6.04
CA PRO A 669 8.19 22.37 -7.02
C PRO A 669 7.08 21.36 -6.70
N ALA A 670 6.07 21.28 -7.57
CA ALA A 670 4.96 20.35 -7.41
C ALA A 670 5.42 18.94 -7.77
N GLU A 671 5.53 18.08 -6.76
CA GLU A 671 5.68 16.65 -6.94
C GLU A 671 4.29 16.01 -6.99
N LEU A 672 4.01 15.26 -8.06
CA LEU A 672 2.78 14.51 -8.26
C LEU A 672 3.05 13.02 -8.01
N GLN A 673 2.34 12.40 -7.08
CA GLN A 673 2.33 10.96 -6.92
C GLN A 673 1.31 10.34 -7.87
N LEU A 674 1.75 9.49 -8.79
CA LEU A 674 0.87 8.70 -9.63
C LEU A 674 0.88 7.24 -9.15
N THR A 675 -0.28 6.60 -9.18
CA THR A 675 -0.46 5.19 -8.86
C THR A 675 -1.48 4.58 -9.83
N GLY A 676 -1.11 3.56 -10.59
CA GLY A 676 -2.00 2.87 -11.52
C GLY A 676 -2.14 1.39 -11.17
N LEU A 677 -3.32 0.96 -10.73
CA LEU A 677 -3.68 -0.45 -10.56
C LEU A 677 -4.27 -1.01 -11.87
N ILE A 678 -3.69 -2.09 -12.37
CA ILE A 678 -4.23 -2.90 -13.47
C ILE A 678 -4.78 -4.19 -12.85
N ALA A 679 -6.11 -4.35 -12.84
CA ALA A 679 -6.79 -5.47 -12.21
C ALA A 679 -7.46 -6.39 -13.25
N LYS A 680 -7.82 -7.62 -12.87
CA LYS A 680 -8.61 -8.55 -13.70
C LYS A 680 -9.98 -8.79 -13.06
N PRO A 681 -11.11 -8.55 -13.76
CA PRO A 681 -11.22 -8.02 -15.14
C PRO A 681 -10.69 -6.58 -15.27
N LEU A 682 -10.20 -6.21 -16.46
CA LEU A 682 -9.58 -4.90 -16.75
C LEU A 682 -10.44 -3.70 -16.36
N SER A 683 -11.78 -3.86 -16.36
CA SER A 683 -12.71 -2.86 -15.86
C SER A 683 -12.39 -2.40 -14.43
N ASN A 684 -11.86 -3.28 -13.58
CA ASN A 684 -11.53 -2.97 -12.18
C ASN A 684 -10.19 -2.23 -12.01
N SER A 685 -9.51 -1.86 -13.11
CA SER A 685 -8.28 -1.07 -13.05
C SER A 685 -8.54 0.33 -12.48
N GLU A 686 -7.52 1.03 -12.04
CA GLU A 686 -7.62 2.35 -11.45
C GLU A 686 -6.35 3.17 -11.70
N LEU A 687 -6.47 4.44 -12.05
CA LEU A 687 -5.35 5.38 -12.09
C LEU A 687 -5.62 6.53 -11.12
N SER A 688 -4.76 6.71 -10.11
CA SER A 688 -4.81 7.77 -9.12
C SER A 688 -3.60 8.70 -9.30
N ILE A 689 -3.84 10.01 -9.25
CA ILE A 689 -2.82 11.06 -9.26
C ILE A 689 -3.09 11.94 -8.04
N ALA A 690 -2.09 12.19 -7.20
CA ALA A 690 -2.21 13.02 -6.02
C ALA A 690 -1.04 14.00 -5.91
N LEU A 691 -1.26 15.18 -5.33
CA LEU A 691 -0.15 16.07 -4.97
C LEU A 691 0.62 15.46 -3.78
N ALA A 692 1.94 15.33 -3.88
CA ALA A 692 2.79 14.89 -2.76
C ALA A 692 2.76 15.96 -1.66
N ASN A 693 2.59 15.53 -0.40
CA ASN A 693 2.48 16.38 0.78
C ASN A 693 3.47 17.57 0.78
N ARG A 694 2.96 18.79 0.97
CA ARG A 694 3.81 19.98 1.14
C ARG A 694 4.50 20.00 2.50
N SER A 695 5.73 20.52 2.46
CA SER A 695 6.46 21.08 3.60
C SER A 695 5.58 22.06 4.41
N LYS A 696 5.67 21.98 5.74
CA LYS A 696 4.98 22.83 6.72
C LYS A 696 5.34 24.33 6.64
N ASN A 697 6.24 24.72 5.75
CA ASN A 697 6.72 26.09 5.65
C ASN A 697 6.00 26.83 4.52
N GLY A 698 5.14 27.77 4.92
CA GLY A 698 4.25 28.57 4.07
C GLY A 698 4.95 29.36 2.95
N ALA A 699 5.21 28.68 1.84
CA ALA A 699 5.65 29.32 0.61
C ALA A 699 4.46 29.91 -0.16
N SER A 700 4.66 31.16 -0.56
CA SER A 700 3.75 32.10 -1.21
C SER A 700 3.19 31.57 -2.54
N GLY A 701 1.94 31.11 -2.52
CA GLY A 701 1.09 31.09 -3.72
C GLY A 701 0.57 32.50 -4.06
N ILE A 702 -0.26 32.59 -5.10
CA ILE A 702 -1.05 33.80 -5.44
C ILE A 702 -1.64 34.37 -4.14
N GLU A 703 -1.47 35.69 -3.92
CA GLU A 703 -1.89 36.35 -2.69
C GLU A 703 -3.38 36.08 -2.44
N GLY A 704 -3.68 35.19 -1.48
CA GLY A 704 -5.04 34.83 -1.09
C GLY A 704 -5.62 33.52 -1.62
N VAL A 705 -4.94 32.71 -2.45
CA VAL A 705 -5.43 31.36 -2.85
C VAL A 705 -4.31 30.33 -2.75
N GLN A 706 -4.50 29.26 -1.98
CA GLN A 706 -3.50 28.18 -1.82
C GLN A 706 -4.12 26.79 -1.90
N PHE A 707 -3.71 25.95 -2.86
CA PHE A 707 -4.11 24.54 -2.89
C PHE A 707 -3.45 23.75 -1.75
N THR A 708 -4.26 23.06 -0.95
CA THR A 708 -3.86 22.23 0.20
C THR A 708 -3.90 20.73 -0.11
N GLY A 709 -4.52 20.31 -1.21
CA GLY A 709 -4.43 18.95 -1.74
C GLY A 709 -5.16 18.80 -3.07
N ILE A 710 -4.69 17.92 -3.95
CA ILE A 710 -5.38 17.52 -5.19
C ILE A 710 -5.28 16.00 -5.32
N GLN A 711 -6.38 15.34 -5.65
CA GLN A 711 -6.45 13.92 -5.99
C GLN A 711 -7.36 13.72 -7.20
N LEU A 712 -6.84 13.11 -8.27
CA LEU A 712 -7.59 12.64 -9.43
C LEU A 712 -7.60 11.12 -9.39
N ARG A 713 -8.74 10.46 -9.60
CA ARG A 713 -8.87 9.00 -9.66
C ARG A 713 -9.69 8.59 -10.87
N ILE A 714 -9.24 7.60 -11.62
CA ILE A 714 -9.86 7.15 -12.87
C ILE A 714 -10.23 5.69 -12.69
N VAL A 715 -11.51 5.33 -12.86
CA VAL A 715 -11.99 3.95 -12.67
C VAL A 715 -12.75 3.51 -13.93
N PRO A 716 -12.14 2.71 -14.83
CA PRO A 716 -12.73 2.33 -16.11
C PRO A 716 -14.10 1.64 -16.01
N LYS A 717 -14.34 0.78 -15.01
CA LYS A 717 -15.67 0.13 -14.79
C LYS A 717 -16.80 1.14 -14.61
N ARG A 718 -16.49 2.34 -14.11
CA ARG A 718 -17.49 3.40 -13.88
C ARG A 718 -17.57 4.38 -15.04
N ALA A 719 -16.67 4.29 -16.01
CA ALA A 719 -16.50 5.28 -17.08
C ALA A 719 -16.38 6.72 -16.54
N GLN A 720 -15.69 6.91 -15.41
CA GLN A 720 -15.67 8.16 -14.64
C GLN A 720 -14.26 8.50 -14.10
N PHE A 721 -13.99 9.80 -13.96
CA PHE A 721 -12.87 10.40 -13.24
C PHE A 721 -13.42 11.09 -11.98
N ASP A 722 -12.92 10.75 -10.80
CA ASP A 722 -13.16 11.48 -9.56
C ASP A 722 -12.07 12.56 -9.40
N LEU A 723 -12.46 13.84 -9.33
CA LEU A 723 -11.56 14.94 -8.99
C LEU A 723 -11.84 15.41 -7.56
N ARG A 724 -10.78 15.60 -6.78
CA ARG A 724 -10.81 16.19 -5.45
C ARG A 724 -9.75 17.25 -5.37
N ALA A 725 -10.11 18.39 -4.80
CA ALA A 725 -9.14 19.40 -4.44
C ALA A 725 -9.52 20.02 -3.10
N ALA A 726 -8.55 20.54 -2.38
CA ALA A 726 -8.77 21.43 -1.25
C ALA A 726 -7.89 22.65 -1.44
N PHE A 727 -8.41 23.81 -1.09
CA PHE A 727 -7.67 25.06 -1.15
C PHE A 727 -8.11 26.03 -0.05
N ASP A 728 -7.16 26.79 0.46
CA ASP A 728 -7.32 27.82 1.47
C ASP A 728 -7.39 29.18 0.75
N LEU A 729 -8.53 29.88 0.87
CA LEU A 729 -8.74 31.25 0.42
C LEU A 729 -8.46 32.21 1.57
N THR A 730 -7.48 33.10 1.46
CA THR A 730 -7.18 34.12 2.47
C THR A 730 -7.50 35.51 1.96
N PHE A 731 -8.36 36.25 2.66
CA PHE A 731 -8.71 37.63 2.32
C PHE A 731 -8.81 38.50 3.58
N TRP A 732 -8.87 39.80 3.40
CA TRP A 732 -9.10 40.75 4.49
C TRP A 732 -10.60 40.92 4.73
N ASP A 733 -11.04 40.79 5.97
CA ASP A 733 -12.41 41.07 6.36
C ASP A 733 -12.67 42.59 6.54
N LEU A 734 -13.91 42.97 6.86
CA LEU A 734 -14.28 44.38 7.06
C LEU A 734 -13.56 45.03 8.25
N ASN A 735 -13.03 44.23 9.18
CA ASN A 735 -12.23 44.67 10.33
C ASN A 735 -10.72 44.68 10.05
N LYS A 736 -10.31 44.54 8.77
CA LYS A 736 -8.91 44.46 8.34
C LYS A 736 -8.15 43.32 9.02
N LYS A 737 -8.81 42.22 9.36
CA LYS A 737 -8.18 40.97 9.80
C LYS A 737 -8.09 40.00 8.63
N LYS A 738 -6.95 39.28 8.52
CA LYS A 738 -6.84 38.19 7.55
C LYS A 738 -7.72 37.01 8.00
N VAL A 739 -8.63 36.60 7.14
CA VAL A 739 -9.50 35.43 7.31
C VAL A 739 -9.13 34.40 6.26
N THR A 740 -8.88 33.16 6.68
CA THR A 740 -8.63 32.03 5.78
C THR A 740 -9.81 31.07 5.78
N LEU A 741 -10.50 30.96 4.64
CA LEU A 741 -11.54 29.97 4.39
C LEU A 741 -10.93 28.74 3.72
N LYS A 742 -11.17 27.57 4.29
CA LYS A 742 -10.80 26.32 3.65
C LYS A 742 -11.98 25.79 2.83
N LEU A 743 -11.76 25.55 1.55
CA LEU A 743 -12.73 24.99 0.64
C LEU A 743 -12.29 23.58 0.24
N ALA A 744 -13.24 22.66 0.24
CA ALA A 744 -13.06 21.33 -0.30
C ALA A 744 -13.93 21.18 -1.54
N LEU A 745 -13.32 20.72 -2.61
CA LEU A 745 -13.88 20.55 -3.93
C LEU A 745 -13.91 19.05 -4.23
N GLY A 746 -15.07 18.54 -4.62
CA GLY A 746 -15.30 17.14 -4.98
C GLY A 746 -16.15 17.08 -6.23
N GLY A 747 -15.84 16.18 -7.14
CA GLY A 747 -16.61 16.06 -8.37
C GLY A 747 -16.35 14.79 -9.15
N MET A 748 -17.30 14.47 -10.01
CA MET A 748 -17.20 13.37 -10.97
C MET A 748 -17.21 13.93 -12.39
N VAL A 749 -16.35 13.38 -13.25
CA VAL A 749 -16.32 13.62 -14.70
C VAL A 749 -16.67 12.30 -15.36
N SER A 750 -17.77 12.22 -16.11
CA SER A 750 -18.05 11.04 -16.93
C SER A 750 -17.24 11.08 -18.23
N LEU A 751 -16.86 9.92 -18.78
CA LEU A 751 -16.24 9.81 -20.12
C LEU A 751 -17.17 10.28 -21.24
N ASN A 752 -18.44 10.52 -20.92
CA ASN A 752 -19.50 11.04 -21.78
C ASN A 752 -19.43 12.59 -21.90
N GLY A 753 -18.51 13.25 -21.19
CA GLY A 753 -18.33 14.70 -21.22
C GLY A 753 -19.13 15.48 -20.19
N GLU A 754 -19.76 14.82 -19.20
CA GLU A 754 -20.46 15.51 -18.11
C GLU A 754 -19.54 15.68 -16.89
N LEU A 755 -19.24 16.92 -16.53
CA LEU A 755 -18.50 17.30 -15.32
C LEU A 755 -19.50 17.79 -14.27
N ALA A 756 -19.48 17.26 -13.07
CA ALA A 756 -20.19 17.83 -11.92
C ALA A 756 -19.19 17.99 -10.78
N VAL A 757 -18.83 19.24 -10.49
CA VAL A 757 -17.90 19.63 -9.43
C VAL A 757 -18.66 20.46 -8.42
N TYR A 758 -18.56 20.14 -7.14
CA TYR A 758 -19.08 21.00 -6.09
C TYR A 758 -17.96 21.40 -5.16
N PHE A 759 -18.10 22.55 -4.52
CA PHE A 759 -17.23 22.99 -3.44
C PHE A 759 -18.06 23.29 -2.19
N VAL A 760 -17.51 22.96 -1.02
CA VAL A 760 -18.11 23.21 0.28
C VAL A 760 -17.09 23.88 1.20
N LEU A 761 -17.59 24.67 2.14
CA LEU A 761 -16.75 25.20 3.22
C LEU A 761 -16.31 24.06 4.15
N ALA A 762 -15.04 24.01 4.54
CA ALA A 762 -14.45 22.96 5.36
C ALA A 762 -13.72 23.54 6.58
N ALA A 763 -14.42 23.95 7.63
CA ALA A 763 -13.76 24.52 8.82
C ALA A 763 -12.88 23.48 9.54
N GLY A 764 -11.55 23.64 9.46
CA GLY A 764 -10.58 23.07 10.41
C GLY A 764 -10.28 21.57 10.37
N GLN A 765 -10.96 20.74 9.55
CA GLN A 765 -10.79 19.28 9.56
C GLN A 765 -10.48 18.68 8.17
N GLY A 766 -9.41 19.19 7.54
CA GLY A 766 -9.07 18.99 6.13
C GLY A 766 -9.15 17.56 5.57
N GLU A 767 -8.75 16.52 6.33
CA GLU A 767 -8.74 15.14 5.81
C GLU A 767 -10.06 14.38 5.98
N GLN A 768 -10.84 14.64 7.04
CA GLN A 768 -12.09 13.91 7.28
C GLN A 768 -13.19 14.30 6.29
N TRP A 769 -13.22 15.57 5.87
CA TRP A 769 -14.21 16.04 4.89
C TRP A 769 -13.90 15.54 3.48
N GLN A 770 -12.64 15.45 3.08
CA GLN A 770 -12.24 14.88 1.78
C GLN A 770 -12.73 13.43 1.59
N LYS A 771 -12.80 12.63 2.67
CA LYS A 771 -13.38 11.28 2.65
C LYS A 771 -14.92 11.26 2.56
N LYS A 772 -15.61 12.31 3.00
CA LYS A 772 -17.08 12.42 2.88
C LYS A 772 -17.55 12.85 1.49
N LEU A 773 -16.66 13.43 0.67
CA LEU A 773 -16.97 13.89 -0.68
C LEU A 773 -16.78 12.80 -1.77
N GLN A 774 -16.57 11.54 -1.40
CA GLN A 774 -16.30 10.46 -2.37
C GLN A 774 -17.57 9.93 -3.01
N GLY A 775 -17.62 9.88 -4.35
CA GLY A 775 -18.65 9.17 -5.12
C GLY A 775 -20.05 9.80 -5.13
N SER A 776 -20.21 11.02 -4.60
CA SER A 776 -21.46 11.78 -4.63
C SER A 776 -21.40 12.82 -5.74
N SER A 777 -22.47 12.94 -6.54
CA SER A 777 -22.70 14.05 -7.49
C SER A 777 -23.38 15.25 -6.82
N THR A 778 -23.72 15.13 -5.53
CA THR A 778 -24.46 16.14 -4.77
C THR A 778 -23.63 16.61 -3.56
N PRO A 779 -23.73 17.91 -3.20
CA PRO A 779 -23.07 18.43 -2.02
C PRO A 779 -23.63 17.77 -0.74
N PRO A 780 -22.81 17.51 0.28
CA PRO A 780 -23.25 16.94 1.54
C PRO A 780 -24.31 17.83 2.22
N ALA A 781 -25.29 17.19 2.88
CA ALA A 781 -26.42 17.88 3.52
C ALA A 781 -26.00 18.87 4.64
N THR A 782 -24.80 18.69 5.20
CA THR A 782 -24.26 19.54 6.26
C THR A 782 -22.84 19.99 5.90
N SER A 783 -22.53 21.26 6.13
CA SER A 783 -21.17 21.78 6.14
C SER A 783 -20.91 22.65 7.39
N PRO A 784 -19.65 22.76 7.85
CA PRO A 784 -19.31 23.57 9.00
C PRO A 784 -19.81 25.01 8.90
N THR A 785 -20.21 25.58 10.04
CA THR A 785 -20.73 26.95 10.11
C THR A 785 -19.58 27.96 10.06
N TRP A 786 -19.65 28.93 9.15
CA TRP A 786 -18.82 30.13 9.18
C TRP A 786 -19.41 31.12 10.19
N GLN A 787 -18.78 31.22 11.36
CA GLN A 787 -19.15 32.16 12.40
C GLN A 787 -18.59 33.56 12.06
N GLU A 788 -19.41 34.59 12.24
CA GLU A 788 -19.06 36.01 12.02
C GLU A 788 -18.38 36.27 10.66
N PRO A 789 -19.00 35.85 9.54
CA PRO A 789 -18.42 35.99 8.22
C PRO A 789 -18.14 37.46 7.90
N PHE A 790 -17.01 37.71 7.24
CA PHE A 790 -16.52 39.06 6.93
C PHE A 790 -16.32 39.98 8.17
N GLY A 791 -16.28 39.40 9.38
CA GLY A 791 -16.13 40.16 10.62
C GLY A 791 -17.44 40.75 11.16
N LEU A 792 -18.58 40.34 10.60
CA LEU A 792 -19.91 40.81 10.98
C LEU A 792 -20.45 39.99 12.16
N LYS A 793 -20.52 40.61 13.34
CA LYS A 793 -20.98 39.94 14.57
C LYS A 793 -22.46 39.57 14.49
N GLY A 794 -22.79 38.36 14.94
CA GLY A 794 -24.17 37.87 14.97
C GLY A 794 -24.69 37.26 13.66
N LEU A 795 -23.84 37.20 12.63
CA LEU A 795 -24.11 36.52 11.37
C LEU A 795 -23.44 35.14 11.35
N GLU A 796 -24.13 34.12 10.82
CA GLU A 796 -23.55 32.80 10.58
C GLU A 796 -23.92 32.33 9.17
N ILE A 797 -22.97 31.77 8.42
CA ILE A 797 -23.25 31.06 7.16
C ILE A 797 -23.15 29.56 7.42
N LYS A 798 -24.25 28.83 7.21
CA LYS A 798 -24.35 27.38 7.38
C LYS A 798 -24.50 26.69 6.04
N ASN A 799 -23.96 25.48 5.94
CA ASN A 799 -24.19 24.60 4.80
C ASN A 799 -23.85 25.26 3.45
N PHE A 800 -22.85 26.12 3.41
CA PHE A 800 -22.43 26.79 2.18
C PHE A 800 -21.89 25.77 1.19
N PHE A 801 -22.41 25.83 -0.03
CA PHE A 801 -21.96 25.02 -1.15
C PHE A 801 -22.02 25.82 -2.46
N GLY A 802 -21.19 25.42 -3.42
CA GLY A 802 -21.34 25.75 -4.83
C GLY A 802 -21.25 24.50 -5.69
N VAL A 803 -21.88 24.53 -6.85
CA VAL A 803 -21.91 23.48 -7.85
C VAL A 803 -21.57 24.09 -9.20
N ILE A 804 -20.71 23.42 -9.95
CA ILE A 804 -20.34 23.71 -11.31
C ILE A 804 -20.62 22.44 -12.09
N THR A 805 -21.56 22.49 -13.02
CA THR A 805 -21.88 21.35 -13.88
C THR A 805 -21.56 21.73 -15.32
N VAL A 806 -20.72 20.99 -16.01
CA VAL A 806 -20.46 21.16 -17.45
C VAL A 806 -21.08 19.99 -18.17
N GLY A 807 -22.13 20.24 -18.97
CA GLY A 807 -22.69 19.29 -19.91
C GLY A 807 -22.14 19.53 -21.32
N SER A 808 -22.61 18.73 -22.29
CA SER A 808 -22.13 18.76 -23.68
C SER A 808 -22.27 20.11 -24.40
N MET A 809 -23.17 20.99 -23.93
CA MET A 809 -23.41 22.31 -24.55
C MET A 809 -23.63 23.47 -23.53
N SER A 810 -23.46 23.23 -22.23
CA SER A 810 -23.76 24.23 -21.21
C SER A 810 -22.93 24.06 -19.94
N VAL A 811 -22.53 25.17 -19.34
CA VAL A 811 -22.03 25.23 -17.96
C VAL A 811 -23.20 25.68 -17.08
N SER A 812 -23.44 25.04 -15.95
CA SER A 812 -24.33 25.48 -14.89
C SER A 812 -23.49 25.82 -13.66
N LEU A 813 -23.84 26.94 -13.02
CA LEU A 813 -23.27 27.45 -11.79
C LEU A 813 -24.41 27.53 -10.76
N GLY A 814 -24.29 26.76 -9.68
CA GLY A 814 -25.17 26.83 -8.52
C GLY A 814 -24.38 27.28 -7.29
N ALA A 815 -25.01 28.03 -6.41
CA ALA A 815 -24.52 28.30 -5.06
C ALA A 815 -25.68 28.35 -4.08
N GLY A 816 -25.46 27.91 -2.86
CA GLY A 816 -26.51 27.92 -1.86
C GLY A 816 -25.99 27.73 -0.44
N GLY A 817 -26.90 27.84 0.51
CA GLY A 817 -26.62 27.68 1.92
C GLY A 817 -27.73 28.27 2.77
N ALA A 818 -27.43 28.50 4.04
CA ALA A 818 -28.33 29.14 4.97
C ALA A 818 -27.62 30.28 5.69
N LEU A 819 -28.21 31.47 5.65
CA LEU A 819 -27.75 32.64 6.39
C LEU A 819 -28.53 32.72 7.71
N VAL A 820 -27.84 32.63 8.84
CA VAL A 820 -28.45 32.84 10.16
C VAL A 820 -28.12 34.25 10.62
N VAL A 821 -29.17 35.02 10.86
CA VAL A 821 -29.09 36.38 11.38
C VAL A 821 -29.64 36.38 12.80
N ARG A 822 -28.88 36.87 13.77
CA ARG A 822 -29.39 37.09 15.13
C ARG A 822 -30.19 38.40 15.13
N SER A 823 -31.24 38.50 15.93
CA SER A 823 -32.01 39.74 16.14
C SER A 823 -32.55 39.69 17.56
N GLY A 824 -31.96 40.48 18.46
CA GLY A 824 -32.21 40.42 19.89
C GLY A 824 -31.92 39.02 20.47
N LYS A 825 -32.94 38.40 21.09
CA LYS A 825 -32.88 37.02 21.61
C LYS A 825 -33.18 35.94 20.55
N ASN A 826 -33.61 36.33 19.35
CA ASN A 826 -34.02 35.42 18.30
C ASN A 826 -32.87 35.16 17.31
N SER A 827 -32.86 33.96 16.73
CA SER A 827 -32.05 33.63 15.55
C SER A 827 -32.96 33.22 14.41
N VAL A 828 -32.81 33.90 13.28
CA VAL A 828 -33.61 33.70 12.07
C VAL A 828 -32.72 33.14 10.98
N GLN A 829 -33.15 32.03 10.36
CA GLN A 829 -32.41 31.38 9.30
C GLN A 829 -33.11 31.65 7.96
N LEU A 830 -32.35 32.10 6.99
CA LEU A 830 -32.75 32.34 5.61
C LEU A 830 -32.05 31.30 4.72
N ASP A 831 -32.81 30.46 4.04
CA ASP A 831 -32.26 29.58 3.01
C ASP A 831 -32.03 30.39 1.72
N LEU A 832 -30.82 30.27 1.18
CA LEU A 832 -30.37 30.92 -0.06
C LEU A 832 -30.04 29.86 -1.10
N ALA A 833 -30.53 30.04 -2.32
CA ALA A 833 -30.11 29.27 -3.48
C ALA A 833 -30.08 30.18 -4.71
N ALA A 834 -29.00 30.09 -5.49
CA ALA A 834 -28.87 30.70 -6.79
C ALA A 834 -28.39 29.63 -7.77
N VAL A 835 -29.09 29.45 -8.88
CA VAL A 835 -28.77 28.48 -9.93
C VAL A 835 -28.84 29.22 -11.26
N GLY A 836 -27.79 29.14 -12.06
CA GLY A 836 -27.67 29.76 -13.37
C GLY A 836 -26.56 29.09 -14.16
N GLY A 837 -25.97 29.78 -15.13
CA GLY A 837 -24.88 29.21 -15.92
C GLY A 837 -24.63 29.94 -17.24
N PHE A 838 -23.98 29.25 -18.16
CA PHE A 838 -23.69 29.68 -19.52
C PHE A 838 -24.15 28.61 -20.53
N LYS A 839 -24.85 29.00 -21.58
CA LYS A 839 -25.10 28.18 -22.78
C LYS A 839 -24.31 28.80 -23.93
N GLY A 840 -23.17 28.21 -24.29
CA GLY A 840 -22.16 28.90 -25.10
C GLY A 840 -21.59 30.11 -24.35
N GLU A 841 -21.63 31.30 -24.95
CA GLU A 841 -21.23 32.58 -24.31
C GLU A 841 -22.38 33.31 -23.59
N VAL A 842 -23.61 32.81 -23.69
CA VAL A 842 -24.79 33.50 -23.15
C VAL A 842 -25.03 33.07 -21.69
N PRO A 843 -24.94 33.99 -20.70
CA PRO A 843 -25.29 33.69 -19.32
C PRO A 843 -26.81 33.51 -19.16
N TYR A 844 -27.21 32.59 -18.29
CA TYR A 844 -28.61 32.39 -17.90
C TYR A 844 -28.73 32.26 -16.37
N LEU A 845 -29.93 32.54 -15.86
CA LEU A 845 -30.32 32.30 -14.47
C LEU A 845 -31.52 31.35 -14.50
N ASP A 846 -31.47 30.26 -13.75
CA ASP A 846 -32.58 29.31 -13.60
C ASP A 846 -33.38 29.58 -12.33
N ALA A 847 -32.71 29.97 -11.25
CA ALA A 847 -33.35 30.31 -10.00
C ALA A 847 -32.52 31.26 -9.12
N PHE A 848 -33.19 32.16 -8.41
CA PHE A 848 -32.68 32.89 -7.26
C PHE A 848 -33.74 32.85 -6.16
N VAL A 849 -33.41 32.27 -5.01
CA VAL A 849 -34.34 32.04 -3.91
C VAL A 849 -33.72 32.48 -2.60
N LEU A 850 -34.47 33.30 -1.88
CA LEU A 850 -34.17 33.76 -0.53
C LEU A 850 -35.45 33.66 0.31
N VAL A 851 -35.53 32.66 1.18
CA VAL A 851 -36.75 32.36 1.96
C VAL A 851 -36.42 32.03 3.40
N LEU A 852 -37.34 32.36 4.32
CA LEU A 852 -37.22 31.87 5.70
C LEU A 852 -37.20 30.34 5.75
N ALA A 853 -36.30 29.79 6.55
CA ALA A 853 -36.21 28.37 6.81
C ALA A 853 -37.46 27.86 7.54
N LYS A 854 -37.81 26.59 7.30
CA LYS A 854 -38.98 25.95 7.92
C LYS A 854 -38.90 26.01 9.45
N GLY A 855 -39.96 26.45 10.11
CA GLY A 855 -40.04 26.64 11.56
C GLY A 855 -39.55 28.00 12.07
N HIS A 856 -39.09 28.88 11.18
CA HIS A 856 -38.71 30.26 11.51
C HIS A 856 -39.73 31.30 11.01
N GLU A 857 -40.88 30.88 10.45
CA GLU A 857 -41.86 31.76 9.80
C GLU A 857 -42.52 32.77 10.75
N GLN A 858 -42.55 32.44 12.06
CA GLN A 858 -43.10 33.29 13.11
C GLN A 858 -42.06 34.18 13.80
N LYS A 859 -40.76 33.98 13.52
CA LYS A 859 -39.70 34.76 14.15
C LYS A 859 -39.58 36.12 13.45
N GLU A 860 -39.49 37.17 14.26
CA GLU A 860 -39.33 38.54 13.77
C GLU A 860 -37.85 38.86 13.52
N ILE A 861 -37.57 39.52 12.40
CA ILE A 861 -36.29 40.19 12.14
C ILE A 861 -36.52 41.69 12.36
N VAL A 862 -35.84 42.29 13.33
CA VAL A 862 -35.94 43.73 13.63
C VAL A 862 -34.92 44.49 12.77
N LEU A 863 -35.36 45.50 12.01
CA LEU A 863 -34.46 46.28 11.14
C LEU A 863 -33.36 46.98 11.92
N GLY A 864 -33.68 47.49 13.12
CA GLY A 864 -32.69 48.11 14.01
C GLY A 864 -31.57 47.16 14.42
N ASP A 865 -31.88 45.88 14.65
CA ASP A 865 -30.87 44.87 14.96
C ASP A 865 -29.96 44.56 13.77
N LEU A 866 -30.53 44.51 12.55
CA LEU A 866 -29.74 44.37 11.33
C LEU A 866 -28.78 45.55 11.17
N ILE A 867 -29.27 46.79 11.31
CA ILE A 867 -28.44 47.99 11.16
C ILE A 867 -27.29 47.98 12.17
N ARG A 868 -27.53 47.62 13.43
CA ARG A 868 -26.48 47.49 14.46
C ARG A 868 -25.48 46.37 14.18
N GLN A 869 -25.88 45.33 13.46
CA GLN A 869 -25.00 44.20 13.11
C GLN A 869 -24.13 44.49 11.89
N PHE A 870 -24.68 45.21 10.91
CA PHE A 870 -24.00 45.49 9.65
C PHE A 870 -23.29 46.86 9.62
N THR A 871 -23.50 47.74 10.60
CA THR A 871 -22.94 49.09 10.62
C THR A 871 -22.57 49.59 12.03
N ASP A 872 -21.62 50.51 12.13
CA ASP A 872 -21.25 51.23 13.37
C ASP A 872 -22.14 52.47 13.63
N GLN A 873 -23.35 52.51 13.07
CA GLN A 873 -24.20 53.71 13.07
C GLN A 873 -24.76 54.07 14.46
N ASN A 874 -24.96 55.39 14.65
CA ASN A 874 -25.40 56.01 15.90
C ASN A 874 -26.78 55.51 16.38
N SER A 875 -26.85 55.15 17.67
CA SER A 875 -28.03 54.63 18.39
C SER A 875 -29.35 55.40 18.23
N GLN A 876 -29.33 56.69 17.89
CA GLN A 876 -30.55 57.51 17.77
C GLN A 876 -31.39 57.21 16.53
N LEU A 877 -30.77 57.01 15.36
CA LEU A 877 -31.48 56.58 14.14
C LEU A 877 -32.05 55.16 14.28
N VAL A 878 -31.43 54.34 15.14
CA VAL A 878 -31.83 52.94 15.32
C VAL A 878 -33.13 52.77 16.11
N LYS A 879 -33.49 53.72 16.99
CA LYS A 879 -34.73 53.61 17.77
C LYS A 879 -36.01 53.61 16.91
N LEU A 880 -35.99 54.30 15.77
CA LEU A 880 -37.11 54.28 14.82
C LEU A 880 -37.15 52.96 14.03
N THR A 881 -36.00 52.42 13.68
CA THR A 881 -35.91 51.15 12.94
C THR A 881 -36.16 49.92 13.82
N ASP A 882 -36.12 50.04 15.14
CA ASP A 882 -36.59 49.02 16.08
C ASP A 882 -38.11 48.76 15.99
N GLN A 883 -38.87 49.72 15.45
CA GLN A 883 -40.32 49.57 15.22
C GLN A 883 -40.64 48.96 13.85
N ILE A 884 -39.61 48.61 13.07
CA ILE A 884 -39.73 48.00 11.75
C ILE A 884 -39.32 46.53 11.86
N THR A 885 -40.27 45.61 11.68
CA THR A 885 -40.01 44.17 11.78
C THR A 885 -40.48 43.41 10.55
N PHE A 886 -39.71 42.41 10.13
CA PHE A 886 -40.03 41.54 9.00
C PHE A 886 -40.38 40.13 9.51
N ARG A 887 -41.46 39.56 8.98
CA ARG A 887 -41.90 38.17 9.19
C ARG A 887 -42.31 37.55 7.84
N LYS A 888 -42.31 36.22 7.77
CA LYS A 888 -42.72 35.46 6.57
C LYS A 888 -42.09 35.93 5.24
N PHE A 889 -40.87 36.46 5.28
CA PHE A 889 -40.18 36.97 4.11
C PHE A 889 -39.80 35.83 3.14
N SER A 890 -40.23 35.97 1.89
CA SER A 890 -39.97 35.03 0.80
C SER A 890 -39.78 35.78 -0.50
N LEU A 891 -38.63 35.61 -1.14
CA LEU A 891 -38.33 36.10 -2.48
C LEU A 891 -37.82 34.93 -3.32
N ALA A 892 -38.48 34.64 -4.43
CA ALA A 892 -38.08 33.59 -5.37
C ALA A 892 -38.29 34.07 -6.81
N VAL A 893 -37.25 33.96 -7.62
CA VAL A 893 -37.28 34.14 -9.07
C VAL A 893 -36.87 32.80 -9.65
N VAL A 894 -37.78 32.10 -10.33
CA VAL A 894 -37.51 30.78 -10.93
C VAL A 894 -37.86 30.86 -12.40
N LEU A 895 -36.84 30.78 -13.25
CA LEU A 895 -36.94 30.87 -14.70
C LEU A 895 -36.87 29.49 -15.38
N ALA A 896 -36.50 28.44 -14.64
CA ALA A 896 -36.56 27.06 -15.11
C ALA A 896 -38.04 26.61 -15.30
N PRO A 897 -38.46 26.15 -16.49
CA PRO A 897 -39.86 25.81 -16.79
C PRO A 897 -40.46 24.73 -15.88
N ASN A 898 -39.65 23.76 -15.47
CA ASN A 898 -40.06 22.66 -14.58
C ASN A 898 -39.95 23.03 -13.09
N GLY A 899 -39.66 24.29 -12.76
CA GLY A 899 -39.27 24.71 -11.41
C GLY A 899 -37.81 24.36 -11.08
N CYS A 900 -37.39 24.72 -9.88
CA CYS A 900 -36.06 24.46 -9.36
C CYS A 900 -36.16 23.73 -8.03
N THR A 901 -35.40 22.65 -7.86
CA THR A 901 -35.36 21.89 -6.60
C THR A 901 -34.03 22.16 -5.89
N ASP A 902 -34.10 22.52 -4.60
CA ASP A 902 -32.93 22.62 -3.75
C ASP A 902 -32.22 21.26 -3.65
N PRO A 903 -30.97 21.12 -4.11
CA PRO A 903 -30.25 19.86 -4.04
C PRO A 903 -30.01 19.37 -2.59
N ARG A 904 -30.01 20.27 -1.60
CA ARG A 904 -29.80 19.95 -0.18
C ARG A 904 -31.10 19.58 0.54
N THR A 905 -32.14 20.39 0.37
CA THR A 905 -33.41 20.22 1.12
C THR A 905 -34.47 19.44 0.35
N GLN A 906 -34.24 19.16 -0.94
CA GLN A 906 -35.22 18.58 -1.87
C GLN A 906 -36.51 19.42 -1.98
N LYS A 907 -36.47 20.68 -1.54
CA LYS A 907 -37.59 21.61 -1.62
C LYS A 907 -37.74 22.08 -3.06
N HIS A 908 -38.92 21.87 -3.62
CA HIS A 908 -39.25 22.31 -4.96
C HIS A 908 -39.82 23.73 -4.96
N TRP A 909 -39.29 24.60 -5.83
CA TRP A 909 -39.78 25.94 -6.08
C TRP A 909 -40.36 26.02 -7.51
N PRO A 910 -41.64 26.38 -7.66
CA PRO A 910 -42.28 26.41 -8.97
C PRO A 910 -41.75 27.56 -9.84
N PHE A 911 -41.86 27.40 -11.15
CA PHE A 911 -41.57 28.44 -12.15
C PHE A 911 -42.38 29.73 -11.88
N GLY A 912 -41.73 30.89 -12.06
CA GLY A 912 -42.30 32.22 -11.90
C GLY A 912 -41.57 33.10 -10.88
N PHE A 913 -42.16 34.25 -10.59
CA PHE A 913 -41.72 35.16 -9.53
C PHE A 913 -42.66 35.06 -8.34
N ARG A 914 -42.11 35.07 -7.12
CA ARG A 914 -42.87 35.23 -5.88
C ARG A 914 -42.14 36.15 -4.91
N ALA A 915 -42.85 37.18 -4.42
CA ALA A 915 -42.42 38.02 -3.32
C ALA A 915 -43.55 38.11 -2.29
N ALA A 916 -43.29 37.65 -1.07
CA ALA A 916 -44.26 37.70 0.03
C ALA A 916 -43.59 38.13 1.33
N GLY A 917 -44.33 38.83 2.18
CA GLY A 917 -43.82 39.28 3.46
C GLY A 917 -44.89 39.92 4.34
N ASP A 918 -44.66 39.80 5.65
CA ASP A 918 -45.36 40.52 6.70
C ASP A 918 -44.40 41.58 7.26
N VAL A 919 -44.66 42.85 6.99
CA VAL A 919 -43.85 43.97 7.48
C VAL A 919 -44.63 44.72 8.54
N THR A 920 -44.10 44.83 9.75
CA THR A 920 -44.65 45.73 10.77
C THR A 920 -43.96 47.07 10.64
N LEU A 921 -44.71 48.15 10.40
CA LEU A 921 -44.21 49.53 10.40
C LEU A 921 -45.00 50.33 11.43
N PHE A 922 -44.32 50.88 12.45
CA PHE A 922 -44.94 51.73 13.48
C PHE A 922 -46.18 51.09 14.13
N GLY A 923 -46.13 49.78 14.37
CA GLY A 923 -47.22 49.01 14.98
C GLY A 923 -48.36 48.60 14.03
N TYR A 924 -48.29 48.90 12.74
CA TYR A 924 -49.21 48.42 11.70
C TYR A 924 -48.59 47.26 10.94
N ARG A 925 -49.33 46.15 10.75
CA ARG A 925 -48.84 45.00 9.99
C ARG A 925 -49.34 45.07 8.55
N LEU A 926 -48.42 45.29 7.63
CA LEU A 926 -48.62 45.25 6.20
C LEU A 926 -48.32 43.83 5.71
N VAL A 927 -49.29 43.20 5.05
CA VAL A 927 -49.15 41.87 4.46
C VAL A 927 -49.22 42.02 2.96
N PHE A 928 -48.24 41.46 2.25
CA PHE A 928 -48.27 41.35 0.79
C PHE A 928 -47.85 39.96 0.31
N ASP A 929 -48.47 39.47 -0.77
CA ASP A 929 -48.04 38.31 -1.53
C ASP A 929 -48.24 38.63 -3.02
N VAL A 930 -47.16 38.58 -3.78
CA VAL A 930 -47.12 38.82 -5.21
C VAL A 930 -46.55 37.58 -5.88
N ARG A 931 -47.31 37.01 -6.80
CA ARG A 931 -46.93 35.87 -7.63
C ARG A 931 -47.14 36.22 -9.09
N ILE A 932 -46.15 35.98 -9.92
CA ILE A 932 -46.22 36.16 -11.36
C ILE A 932 -45.83 34.82 -11.98
N VAL A 933 -46.75 34.20 -12.71
CA VAL A 933 -46.50 33.00 -13.48
C VAL A 933 -46.65 33.37 -14.95
N PRO A 934 -45.58 33.46 -15.75
CA PRO A 934 -45.62 34.05 -17.09
C PRO A 934 -46.75 33.55 -18.00
N GLU A 935 -47.07 32.26 -17.96
CA GLU A 935 -48.13 31.65 -18.77
C GLU A 935 -49.52 31.70 -18.12
N GLN A 936 -49.60 31.89 -16.80
CA GLN A 936 -50.86 31.83 -16.07
C GLN A 936 -51.36 33.21 -15.62
N GLY A 937 -50.51 34.25 -15.48
CA GLY A 937 -50.92 35.59 -15.06
C GLY A 937 -50.28 36.08 -13.75
N ILE A 938 -50.88 37.10 -13.13
CA ILE A 938 -50.42 37.77 -11.91
C ILE A 938 -51.43 37.52 -10.79
N ASP A 939 -50.97 37.13 -9.60
CA ASP A 939 -51.76 37.05 -8.37
C ASP A 939 -51.05 37.87 -7.28
N ALA A 940 -51.55 39.06 -7.02
CA ALA A 940 -50.98 40.04 -6.11
C ALA A 940 -52.03 40.52 -5.11
N SER A 941 -51.71 40.52 -3.83
CA SER A 941 -52.58 41.03 -2.78
C SER A 941 -51.80 41.82 -1.73
N GLY A 942 -52.46 42.82 -1.15
CA GLY A 942 -51.91 43.69 -0.11
C GLY A 942 -53.00 44.11 0.87
N SER A 943 -52.68 44.09 2.17
CA SER A 943 -53.60 44.54 3.22
C SER A 943 -52.88 45.10 4.43
N VAL A 944 -53.58 45.95 5.18
CA VAL A 944 -53.14 46.45 6.49
C VAL A 944 -54.10 45.92 7.57
N ASP A 945 -53.54 45.35 8.65
CA ASP A 945 -54.28 44.60 9.67
C ASP A 945 -55.35 45.41 10.43
N LYS A 946 -55.11 46.71 10.64
CA LYS A 946 -56.01 47.64 11.35
C LYS A 946 -56.05 49.04 10.72
N PRO A 947 -57.09 49.85 10.98
CA PRO A 947 -57.16 51.23 10.51
C PRO A 947 -55.94 52.05 10.94
N ILE A 948 -55.41 52.86 10.03
CA ILE A 948 -54.32 53.81 10.31
C ILE A 948 -54.96 55.06 10.90
N VAL A 949 -54.75 55.32 12.20
CA VAL A 949 -55.35 56.44 12.93
C VAL A 949 -54.25 57.39 13.41
N LEU A 950 -54.39 58.68 13.10
CA LEU A 950 -53.46 59.73 13.51
C LEU A 950 -54.24 60.88 14.18
N GLY A 951 -53.62 61.47 15.21
CA GLY A 951 -54.17 62.62 15.94
C GLY A 951 -55.54 62.33 16.58
N ASP A 952 -55.67 61.21 17.28
CA ASP A 952 -56.90 60.78 17.98
C ASP A 952 -58.18 60.79 17.11
N GLY A 953 -58.05 60.40 15.83
CA GLY A 953 -59.16 60.31 14.89
C GLY A 953 -59.31 61.51 13.96
N VAL A 954 -58.38 62.47 13.99
CA VAL A 954 -58.32 63.56 13.00
C VAL A 954 -58.11 63.02 11.58
N PHE A 955 -57.27 62.01 11.42
CA PHE A 955 -57.07 61.27 10.16
C PHE A 955 -57.24 59.77 10.43
N GLN A 956 -58.06 59.10 9.61
CA GLN A 956 -58.21 57.65 9.62
C GLN A 956 -58.24 57.10 8.19
N LEU A 957 -57.35 56.15 7.88
CA LEU A 957 -57.36 55.38 6.63
C LEU A 957 -57.69 53.92 6.93
N SER A 958 -58.78 53.41 6.36
CA SER A 958 -59.33 52.08 6.60
C SER A 958 -59.81 51.42 5.31
N ASP A 959 -60.31 50.19 5.39
CA ASP A 959 -61.10 49.57 4.33
C ASP A 959 -62.48 50.24 4.20
N SER A 960 -63.24 49.92 3.15
CA SER A 960 -64.59 50.46 2.96
C SER A 960 -65.57 50.15 4.10
N THR A 961 -65.27 49.17 4.98
CA THR A 961 -66.08 48.88 6.18
C THR A 961 -65.68 49.66 7.43
N GLY A 962 -64.50 50.29 7.44
CA GLY A 962 -63.93 51.01 8.58
C GLY A 962 -63.35 50.11 9.68
N LYS A 963 -63.28 48.79 9.48
CA LYS A 963 -62.88 47.82 10.50
C LYS A 963 -61.42 47.39 10.39
N LYS A 964 -60.87 47.41 9.18
CA LYS A 964 -59.47 47.03 8.88
C LYS A 964 -58.76 48.19 8.21
N GLY A 965 -57.45 48.06 8.00
CA GLY A 965 -56.75 48.99 7.13
C GLY A 965 -57.12 48.76 5.65
N PRO A 966 -56.64 49.61 4.73
CA PRO A 966 -56.93 49.49 3.30
C PRO A 966 -56.44 48.14 2.73
N GLU A 967 -57.14 47.65 1.71
CA GLU A 967 -56.82 46.39 1.04
C GLU A 967 -56.97 46.49 -0.49
N GLY A 968 -56.15 45.72 -1.20
CA GLY A 968 -56.17 45.63 -2.65
C GLY A 968 -55.68 44.27 -3.13
N ALA A 969 -56.26 43.79 -4.23
CA ALA A 969 -55.85 42.56 -4.89
C ALA A 969 -55.98 42.66 -6.41
N VAL A 970 -55.09 41.98 -7.12
CA VAL A 970 -55.10 41.79 -8.57
C VAL A 970 -54.84 40.30 -8.82
N ASN A 971 -55.77 39.59 -9.45
CA ASN A 971 -55.59 38.19 -9.81
C ASN A 971 -56.04 37.97 -11.26
N THR A 972 -55.11 37.78 -12.17
CA THR A 972 -55.38 37.52 -13.60
C THR A 972 -55.16 36.05 -13.97
N THR A 973 -55.18 35.13 -12.99
CA THR A 973 -54.83 33.74 -13.25
C THR A 973 -55.90 32.94 -13.99
N VAL A 974 -55.50 32.05 -14.91
CA VAL A 974 -56.37 31.35 -15.89
C VAL A 974 -57.44 30.42 -15.26
N SER A 975 -57.48 30.26 -13.93
CA SER A 975 -58.37 29.30 -13.24
C SER A 975 -59.33 29.95 -12.23
N LEU A 976 -59.77 31.18 -12.47
CA LEU A 976 -60.73 31.84 -11.60
C LEU A 976 -62.17 31.43 -11.95
N GLY A 977 -62.93 30.97 -10.94
CA GLY A 977 -64.36 30.78 -11.08
C GLY A 977 -65.10 32.11 -11.30
N PRO A 978 -66.33 32.11 -11.85
CA PRO A 978 -67.05 33.30 -12.29
C PRO A 978 -67.33 34.34 -11.18
N SER A 979 -67.16 33.98 -9.91
CA SER A 979 -67.40 34.87 -8.76
C SER A 979 -66.17 35.67 -8.30
N THR A 980 -64.96 35.29 -8.70
CA THR A 980 -63.72 35.86 -8.15
C THR A 980 -63.27 37.09 -8.95
N PRO A 981 -63.02 38.25 -8.32
CA PRO A 981 -62.62 39.45 -9.04
C PRO A 981 -61.17 39.43 -9.50
N TYR A 982 -60.96 39.92 -10.73
CA TYR A 982 -59.63 40.18 -11.28
C TYR A 982 -58.92 41.34 -10.59
N VAL A 983 -59.68 42.36 -10.17
CA VAL A 983 -59.16 43.50 -9.42
C VAL A 983 -60.13 43.81 -8.29
N PHE A 984 -59.62 44.07 -7.10
CA PHE A 984 -60.40 44.51 -5.95
C PHE A 984 -59.65 45.61 -5.20
N LEU A 985 -60.34 46.71 -4.89
CA LEU A 985 -59.82 47.82 -4.11
C LEU A 985 -60.85 48.24 -3.07
N SER A 986 -60.42 48.45 -1.82
CA SER A 986 -61.28 48.85 -0.71
C SER A 986 -60.54 49.86 0.18
N GLY A 987 -61.10 51.06 0.30
CA GLY A 987 -60.51 52.14 1.08
C GLY A 987 -61.54 53.12 1.60
N LYS A 988 -61.26 53.71 2.77
CA LYS A 988 -62.03 54.79 3.39
C LYS A 988 -61.08 55.74 4.11
N LEU A 989 -61.17 57.02 3.76
CA LEU A 989 -60.46 58.12 4.38
C LEU A 989 -61.42 58.97 5.20
N ASP A 990 -61.19 59.11 6.50
CA ASP A 990 -61.82 60.11 7.34
C ASP A 990 -60.79 61.19 7.70
N LEU A 991 -61.11 62.47 7.45
CA LEU A 991 -60.26 63.61 7.74
C LEU A 991 -61.10 64.79 8.25
N LEU A 992 -60.86 65.22 9.49
CA LEU A 992 -61.55 66.38 10.10
C LEU A 992 -63.09 66.28 10.02
N GLY A 993 -63.64 65.09 10.24
CA GLY A 993 -65.09 64.83 10.16
C GLY A 993 -65.65 64.74 8.73
N MET A 994 -64.80 64.90 7.71
CA MET A 994 -65.13 64.54 6.33
C MET A 994 -64.78 63.06 6.12
N SER A 995 -65.55 62.36 5.30
CA SER A 995 -65.36 60.95 4.97
C SER A 995 -65.41 60.76 3.47
N ALA A 996 -64.54 59.92 2.93
CA ALA A 996 -64.57 59.50 1.53
C ALA A 996 -64.23 58.01 1.45
N MET A 997 -65.07 57.21 0.79
CA MET A 997 -64.84 55.79 0.60
C MET A 997 -64.84 55.42 -0.88
N ILE A 998 -64.02 54.42 -1.20
CA ILE A 998 -63.94 53.79 -2.51
C ILE A 998 -64.05 52.27 -2.35
N ARG A 999 -64.84 51.65 -3.21
CA ARG A 999 -64.86 50.20 -3.42
C ARG A 999 -64.93 49.94 -4.92
N ALA A 1000 -63.94 49.27 -5.47
CA ALA A 1000 -63.88 48.94 -6.89
C ALA A 1000 -63.65 47.44 -7.07
N THR A 1001 -64.29 46.85 -8.08
CA THR A 1001 -64.20 45.42 -8.38
C THR A 1001 -64.30 45.20 -9.88
N VAL A 1002 -63.37 44.44 -10.46
CA VAL A 1002 -63.39 44.02 -11.87
C VAL A 1002 -63.56 42.50 -11.90
N LYS A 1003 -64.49 41.98 -12.71
CA LYS A 1003 -64.81 40.55 -12.83
C LYS A 1003 -64.98 40.17 -14.29
N ASP A 1004 -65.14 38.87 -14.56
CA ASP A 1004 -65.57 38.43 -15.87
C ASP A 1004 -66.95 39.03 -16.20
N GLY A 1005 -67.11 39.58 -17.41
CA GLY A 1005 -68.31 40.30 -17.83
C GLY A 1005 -68.40 41.78 -17.40
N GLY A 1006 -67.47 42.35 -16.63
CA GLY A 1006 -67.37 43.81 -16.43
C GLY A 1006 -66.81 44.32 -15.10
N TRP A 1007 -67.23 45.51 -14.66
CA TRP A 1007 -66.65 46.19 -13.50
C TRP A 1007 -67.68 46.97 -12.70
N GLU A 1008 -67.38 47.19 -11.42
CA GLU A 1008 -68.19 47.92 -10.44
C GLU A 1008 -67.32 48.90 -9.67
N PHE A 1009 -67.81 50.11 -9.48
CA PHE A 1009 -67.16 51.17 -8.73
C PHE A 1009 -68.20 51.87 -7.85
N THR A 1010 -67.87 52.05 -6.58
CA THR A 1010 -68.65 52.84 -5.63
C THR A 1010 -67.74 53.83 -4.94
N TRP A 1011 -68.09 55.10 -5.05
CA TRP A 1011 -67.53 56.21 -4.30
C TRP A 1011 -68.61 56.83 -3.43
N ARG A 1012 -68.31 57.14 -2.18
CA ARG A 1012 -69.19 57.97 -1.34
C ARG A 1012 -68.34 58.96 -0.58
N ALA A 1013 -68.70 60.23 -0.59
CA ALA A 1013 -68.10 61.20 0.30
C ALA A 1013 -69.16 61.95 1.11
N ALA A 1014 -68.79 62.33 2.32
CA ALA A 1014 -69.58 63.15 3.22
C ALA A 1014 -68.65 64.24 3.77
N ALA A 1015 -68.97 65.50 3.52
CA ALA A 1015 -68.22 66.65 4.01
C ALA A 1015 -69.21 67.68 4.55
N PHE A 1016 -69.22 67.85 5.88
CA PHE A 1016 -70.08 68.80 6.58
C PHE A 1016 -71.57 68.65 6.21
N ILE A 1017 -72.06 69.54 5.34
CA ILE A 1017 -73.45 69.63 4.89
C ILE A 1017 -73.70 68.89 3.58
N PHE A 1018 -72.66 68.39 2.91
CA PHE A 1018 -72.73 67.77 1.60
C PHE A 1018 -72.39 66.28 1.66
N THR A 1019 -73.27 65.43 1.15
CA THR A 1019 -73.01 64.01 0.92
C THR A 1019 -73.12 63.74 -0.56
N ASN A 1020 -72.21 62.99 -1.16
CA ASN A 1020 -72.36 62.45 -2.50
C ASN A 1020 -72.10 60.94 -2.55
N SER A 1021 -72.67 60.31 -3.56
CA SER A 1021 -72.44 58.93 -3.89
C SER A 1021 -72.37 58.79 -5.40
N VAL A 1022 -71.32 58.17 -5.91
CA VAL A 1022 -71.21 57.75 -7.30
C VAL A 1022 -71.15 56.23 -7.30
N SER A 1023 -72.03 55.59 -8.06
CA SER A 1023 -71.95 54.16 -8.32
C SER A 1023 -72.04 53.93 -9.81
N CYS A 1024 -71.13 53.16 -10.38
CA CYS A 1024 -71.20 52.75 -11.77
C CYS A 1024 -70.87 51.27 -11.90
N ALA A 1025 -71.53 50.63 -12.86
CA ALA A 1025 -71.35 49.23 -13.17
C ALA A 1025 -71.47 49.02 -14.68
N LEU A 1026 -70.51 48.28 -15.25
CA LEU A 1026 -70.60 47.67 -16.57
C LEU A 1026 -70.79 46.18 -16.35
N ARG A 1027 -71.86 45.58 -16.89
CA ARG A 1027 -72.12 44.13 -16.83
C ARG A 1027 -72.66 43.65 -18.15
N ASP A 1028 -71.99 42.70 -18.79
CA ASP A 1028 -72.41 42.07 -20.06
C ASP A 1028 -72.71 43.10 -21.18
N GLY A 1029 -71.87 44.14 -21.29
CA GLY A 1029 -72.03 45.23 -22.27
C GLY A 1029 -73.06 46.30 -21.89
N LYS A 1030 -73.72 46.17 -20.74
CA LYS A 1030 -74.71 47.13 -20.21
C LYS A 1030 -74.06 48.06 -19.21
N PHE A 1031 -74.13 49.36 -19.45
CA PHE A 1031 -73.58 50.37 -18.55
C PHE A 1031 -74.68 51.00 -17.70
N THR A 1032 -74.45 51.10 -16.39
CA THR A 1032 -75.29 51.85 -15.46
C THR A 1032 -74.41 52.76 -14.62
N ALA A 1033 -74.83 54.00 -14.43
CA ALA A 1033 -74.20 54.94 -13.52
C ALA A 1033 -75.27 55.72 -12.77
N ALA A 1034 -75.04 55.95 -11.49
CA ALA A 1034 -75.85 56.81 -10.65
C ALA A 1034 -74.93 57.74 -9.87
N VAL A 1035 -75.21 59.04 -9.93
CA VAL A 1035 -74.63 60.03 -9.03
C VAL A 1035 -75.75 60.62 -8.20
N GLY A 1036 -75.62 60.51 -6.89
CA GLY A 1036 -76.53 61.08 -5.91
C GLY A 1036 -75.79 62.09 -5.05
N GLY A 1037 -76.49 63.14 -4.63
CA GLY A 1037 -75.97 64.10 -3.69
C GLY A 1037 -77.08 64.66 -2.81
N SER A 1038 -76.74 65.01 -1.58
CA SER A 1038 -77.59 65.80 -0.72
C SER A 1038 -76.79 66.94 -0.08
N LEU A 1039 -77.38 68.11 -0.04
CA LEU A 1039 -76.89 69.30 0.64
C LEU A 1039 -77.92 69.67 1.70
N SER A 1040 -77.59 69.48 2.98
CA SER A 1040 -78.48 69.81 4.10
C SER A 1040 -77.82 70.85 4.98
N PHE A 1041 -78.41 72.03 5.07
CA PHE A 1041 -77.93 73.06 5.98
C PHE A 1041 -79.07 73.59 6.84
N GLN A 1042 -78.74 73.87 8.10
CA GLN A 1042 -79.64 74.42 9.09
C GLN A 1042 -78.99 75.63 9.72
N VAL A 1043 -79.53 76.80 9.44
CA VAL A 1043 -79.15 78.07 10.05
C VAL A 1043 -80.21 78.41 11.08
N LYS A 1044 -79.86 78.37 12.37
CA LYS A 1044 -80.73 78.80 13.46
C LYS A 1044 -80.07 79.93 14.23
N THR A 1045 -80.49 81.17 14.00
CA THR A 1045 -79.99 82.33 14.75
C THR A 1045 -80.90 82.61 15.94
N THR A 1046 -80.36 82.50 17.15
CA THR A 1046 -81.06 82.90 18.39
C THR A 1046 -80.76 84.37 18.74
N LYS A 1047 -79.71 84.96 18.18
CA LYS A 1047 -79.29 86.36 18.34
C LYS A 1047 -78.84 86.93 16.98
N PRO A 1048 -78.94 88.25 16.72
CA PRO A 1048 -78.48 88.82 15.46
C PRO A 1048 -76.95 88.73 15.38
N VAL A 1049 -76.42 88.25 14.26
CA VAL A 1049 -74.99 88.29 13.94
C VAL A 1049 -74.67 89.67 13.39
N LYS A 1050 -73.83 90.41 14.10
CA LYS A 1050 -73.36 91.73 13.71
C LYS A 1050 -71.87 91.68 13.34
N ILE A 1051 -71.48 92.43 12.31
CA ILE A 1051 -70.09 92.84 12.11
C ILE A 1051 -70.09 94.37 12.26
N GLY A 1052 -69.46 94.85 13.33
CA GLY A 1052 -69.65 96.23 13.78
C GLY A 1052 -71.09 96.49 14.22
N GLU A 1053 -71.66 97.63 13.82
CA GLU A 1053 -73.05 97.96 14.09
C GLU A 1053 -74.05 97.36 13.07
N VAL A 1054 -73.54 96.82 11.97
CA VAL A 1054 -74.37 96.27 10.89
C VAL A 1054 -74.78 94.84 11.24
N VAL A 1055 -76.09 94.62 11.35
CA VAL A 1055 -76.67 93.28 11.47
C VAL A 1055 -76.57 92.59 10.12
N ILE A 1056 -75.67 91.60 10.01
CA ILE A 1056 -75.48 90.81 8.80
C ILE A 1056 -76.45 89.63 8.76
N ILE A 1057 -76.79 89.05 9.91
CA ILE A 1057 -77.81 88.00 10.01
C ILE A 1057 -78.77 88.34 11.16
N PRO A 1058 -80.06 88.57 10.92
CA PRO A 1058 -81.00 88.93 11.98
C PRO A 1058 -81.24 87.77 12.97
N SER A 1059 -81.68 88.08 14.20
CA SER A 1059 -82.16 87.08 15.15
C SER A 1059 -83.47 86.45 14.70
N GLY A 1060 -83.68 85.18 15.04
CA GLY A 1060 -84.92 84.45 14.75
C GLY A 1060 -84.94 83.80 13.37
N LEU A 1061 -83.83 83.82 12.62
CA LEU A 1061 -83.74 83.10 11.35
C LEU A 1061 -83.58 81.61 11.65
N ASN A 1062 -84.67 80.84 11.51
CA ASN A 1062 -84.64 79.38 11.55
C ASN A 1062 -84.87 78.85 10.14
N PHE A 1063 -83.79 78.69 9.41
CA PHE A 1063 -83.77 78.26 8.03
C PHE A 1063 -83.17 76.86 7.94
N SER A 1064 -83.97 75.89 7.49
CA SER A 1064 -83.45 74.59 7.08
C SER A 1064 -83.75 74.40 5.61
N ALA A 1065 -82.70 74.11 4.86
CA ALA A 1065 -82.81 73.73 3.47
C ALA A 1065 -82.09 72.39 3.27
N THR A 1066 -82.80 71.44 2.68
CA THR A 1066 -82.20 70.19 2.22
C THR A 1066 -82.49 70.05 0.75
N PHE A 1067 -81.45 70.03 -0.06
CA PHE A 1067 -81.49 69.71 -1.48
C PHE A 1067 -80.96 68.30 -1.68
N ALA A 1068 -81.72 67.41 -2.29
CA ALA A 1068 -81.25 66.10 -2.71
C ALA A 1068 -81.49 65.94 -4.20
N MET A 1069 -80.47 65.48 -4.94
CA MET A 1069 -80.55 65.23 -6.37
C MET A 1069 -79.83 63.93 -6.70
N ALA A 1070 -80.43 63.14 -7.58
CA ALA A 1070 -79.85 61.93 -8.13
C ALA A 1070 -80.00 61.96 -9.65
N ILE A 1071 -78.90 61.68 -10.34
CA ILE A 1071 -78.84 61.50 -11.78
C ILE A 1071 -78.53 60.03 -12.02
N ALA A 1072 -79.33 59.37 -12.84
CA ALA A 1072 -79.09 58.01 -13.30
C ALA A 1072 -78.90 58.01 -14.82
N ILE A 1073 -77.91 57.25 -15.27
CA ILE A 1073 -77.56 57.04 -16.68
C ILE A 1073 -77.55 55.53 -16.90
N ALA A 1074 -78.22 55.05 -17.94
CA ALA A 1074 -78.10 53.65 -18.34
C ALA A 1074 -78.01 53.51 -19.86
N ILE A 1075 -77.23 52.52 -20.32
CA ILE A 1075 -77.08 52.14 -21.72
C ILE A 1075 -77.38 50.64 -21.82
N ASP A 1076 -78.60 50.29 -22.28
CA ASP A 1076 -79.06 48.91 -22.45
C ASP A 1076 -80.32 48.82 -23.35
N PRO A 1077 -80.22 48.50 -24.65
CA PRO A 1077 -79.17 48.88 -25.60
C PRO A 1077 -79.20 50.38 -25.98
N LYS A 1078 -80.19 51.14 -25.48
CA LYS A 1078 -80.34 52.59 -25.75
C LYS A 1078 -79.88 53.42 -24.56
N PHE A 1079 -79.49 54.67 -24.82
CA PHE A 1079 -79.17 55.65 -23.78
C PHE A 1079 -80.45 56.13 -23.07
N SER A 1080 -80.42 56.10 -21.73
CA SER A 1080 -81.43 56.68 -20.86
C SER A 1080 -80.77 57.61 -19.85
N PHE A 1081 -81.44 58.71 -19.54
CA PHE A 1081 -80.98 59.72 -18.59
C PHE A 1081 -82.16 60.16 -17.71
N ALA A 1082 -82.00 60.02 -16.40
CA ALA A 1082 -83.03 60.40 -15.43
C ALA A 1082 -82.46 61.34 -14.36
N VAL A 1083 -83.17 62.42 -14.06
CA VAL A 1083 -82.91 63.30 -12.92
C VAL A 1083 -84.09 63.23 -11.96
N ARG A 1084 -83.81 62.91 -10.71
CA ARG A 1084 -84.77 62.93 -9.60
C ARG A 1084 -84.21 63.79 -8.49
N GLY A 1085 -85.08 64.45 -7.75
CA GLY A 1085 -84.65 65.21 -6.60
C GLY A 1085 -85.81 65.65 -5.75
N TRP A 1086 -85.49 66.28 -4.63
CA TRP A 1086 -86.44 67.01 -3.82
C TRP A 1086 -85.68 68.12 -3.09
N PHE A 1087 -86.39 69.21 -2.83
CA PHE A 1087 -85.88 70.33 -2.06
C PHE A 1087 -86.84 70.60 -0.91
N ARG A 1088 -86.31 70.66 0.31
CA ARG A 1088 -87.06 71.09 1.49
C ARG A 1088 -86.72 72.53 1.79
N PHE A 1089 -87.72 73.40 1.88
CA PHE A 1089 -87.62 74.80 2.26
C PHE A 1089 -88.46 75.04 3.52
N GLY A 1090 -87.80 75.16 4.68
CA GLY A 1090 -88.49 75.20 5.97
C GLY A 1090 -89.23 73.88 6.25
N SER A 1091 -90.54 73.94 6.50
CA SER A 1091 -91.38 72.75 6.69
C SER A 1091 -91.90 72.14 5.37
N GLN A 1092 -91.70 72.81 4.24
CA GLN A 1092 -92.28 72.42 2.95
C GLN A 1092 -91.32 71.52 2.16
N LYS A 1093 -91.78 70.35 1.72
CA LYS A 1093 -91.04 69.47 0.80
C LYS A 1093 -91.60 69.65 -0.61
N LEU A 1094 -90.78 70.19 -1.51
CA LEU A 1094 -91.09 70.37 -2.92
C LEU A 1094 -90.38 69.26 -3.70
N THR A 1095 -91.13 68.48 -4.45
CA THR A 1095 -90.60 67.38 -5.26
C THR A 1095 -90.90 67.71 -6.72
N PRO A 1096 -89.90 68.07 -7.54
CA PRO A 1096 -90.12 68.26 -8.97
C PRO A 1096 -90.57 66.96 -9.62
N GLU A 1097 -91.28 67.07 -10.74
CA GLU A 1097 -91.54 65.92 -11.61
C GLU A 1097 -90.21 65.30 -12.05
N GLN A 1098 -90.20 63.97 -12.15
CA GLN A 1098 -89.01 63.24 -12.57
C GLN A 1098 -88.71 63.55 -14.04
N PHE A 1099 -87.52 64.07 -14.31
CA PHE A 1099 -87.05 64.27 -15.68
C PHE A 1099 -86.49 62.95 -16.20
N ASN A 1100 -87.08 62.41 -17.26
CA ASN A 1100 -86.60 61.22 -17.95
C ASN A 1100 -86.46 61.52 -19.44
N LEU A 1101 -85.30 61.17 -19.99
CA LEU A 1101 -85.05 61.17 -21.42
C LEU A 1101 -84.69 59.76 -21.84
N ASP A 1102 -85.48 59.22 -22.76
CA ASP A 1102 -85.23 57.93 -23.39
C ASP A 1102 -84.78 58.15 -24.84
N SER A 1103 -83.80 57.38 -25.31
CA SER A 1103 -83.38 57.33 -26.72
C SER A 1103 -82.70 58.61 -27.29
N LEU A 1104 -81.93 59.34 -26.47
CA LEU A 1104 -81.10 60.45 -26.96
C LEU A 1104 -80.00 59.98 -27.93
N ARG A 1105 -79.70 60.77 -28.97
CA ARG A 1105 -78.72 60.41 -30.01
C ARG A 1105 -77.38 61.10 -29.86
N ASN A 1106 -77.33 62.28 -29.24
CA ASN A 1106 -76.11 63.07 -29.12
C ASN A 1106 -76.14 64.03 -27.92
N TRP A 1107 -74.97 64.61 -27.62
CA TRP A 1107 -74.79 65.57 -26.53
C TRP A 1107 -75.59 66.87 -26.71
N THR A 1108 -75.83 67.29 -27.94
CA THR A 1108 -76.57 68.53 -28.25
C THR A 1108 -78.03 68.41 -27.82
N GLU A 1109 -78.68 67.27 -28.07
CA GLU A 1109 -80.06 66.98 -27.63
C GLU A 1109 -80.16 66.96 -26.10
N LEU A 1110 -79.20 66.32 -25.41
CA LEU A 1110 -79.16 66.31 -23.95
C LEU A 1110 -78.95 67.73 -23.40
N LYS A 1111 -78.01 68.49 -23.95
CA LYS A 1111 -77.73 69.87 -23.53
C LYS A 1111 -78.97 70.75 -23.71
N ALA A 1112 -79.63 70.69 -24.86
CA ALA A 1112 -80.84 71.45 -25.13
C ALA A 1112 -81.96 71.09 -24.14
N SER A 1113 -82.20 69.79 -23.93
CA SER A 1113 -83.24 69.30 -23.01
C SER A 1113 -82.94 69.66 -21.55
N LEU A 1114 -81.66 69.63 -21.13
CA LEU A 1114 -81.24 70.08 -19.80
C LEU A 1114 -81.38 71.59 -19.63
N GLN A 1115 -80.99 72.38 -20.64
CA GLN A 1115 -81.15 73.83 -20.62
C GLN A 1115 -82.63 74.21 -20.49
N GLU A 1116 -83.52 73.54 -21.24
CA GLU A 1116 -84.96 73.73 -21.13
C GLU A 1116 -85.50 73.31 -19.76
N TYR A 1117 -85.13 72.12 -19.28
CA TYR A 1117 -85.55 71.63 -17.97
C TYR A 1117 -85.13 72.57 -16.85
N PHE A 1118 -83.84 72.94 -16.78
CA PHE A 1118 -83.32 73.83 -15.74
C PHE A 1118 -83.83 75.27 -15.88
N ALA A 1119 -84.11 75.77 -17.09
CA ALA A 1119 -84.75 77.07 -17.28
C ALA A 1119 -86.19 77.07 -16.73
N SER A 1120 -86.95 75.98 -16.95
CA SER A 1120 -88.31 75.84 -16.41
C SER A 1120 -88.37 75.45 -14.92
N TYR A 1121 -87.22 75.10 -14.33
CA TYR A 1121 -87.14 74.47 -13.01
C TYR A 1121 -87.53 75.41 -11.86
N PRO A 1122 -87.00 76.66 -11.76
CA PRO A 1122 -87.42 77.60 -10.72
C PRO A 1122 -88.92 77.90 -10.80
N ASP A 1123 -89.43 78.16 -12.02
CA ASP A 1123 -90.83 78.49 -12.23
C ASP A 1123 -91.74 77.34 -11.77
N LYS A 1124 -91.47 76.10 -12.18
CA LYS A 1124 -92.29 74.94 -11.79
C LYS A 1124 -92.23 74.62 -10.29
N ILE A 1125 -91.07 74.76 -9.66
CA ILE A 1125 -90.90 74.45 -8.23
C ILE A 1125 -91.57 75.49 -7.34
N PHE A 1126 -91.38 76.77 -7.65
CA PHE A 1126 -91.95 77.85 -6.84
C PHE A 1126 -93.39 78.15 -7.24
N HIS A 1127 -93.86 77.71 -8.42
CA HIS A 1127 -95.26 77.87 -8.83
C HIS A 1127 -96.21 77.39 -7.74
N GLU A 1128 -96.02 76.19 -7.19
CA GLU A 1128 -96.91 75.67 -6.14
C GLU A 1128 -96.84 76.51 -4.85
N LEU A 1129 -95.67 77.07 -4.52
CA LEU A 1129 -95.48 77.96 -3.38
C LEU A 1129 -96.18 79.31 -3.57
N VAL A 1130 -96.22 79.86 -4.78
CA VAL A 1130 -96.78 81.19 -5.08
C VAL A 1130 -98.20 81.16 -5.64
N SER A 1131 -98.71 79.99 -6.06
CA SER A 1131 -100.09 79.81 -6.55
C SER A 1131 -101.05 79.26 -5.48
N CYS A 1132 -100.53 78.68 -4.39
CA CYS A 1132 -101.34 78.19 -3.28
C CYS A 1132 -101.29 79.17 -2.10
N ALA A 1133 -102.42 79.82 -1.80
CA ALA A 1133 -102.53 80.82 -0.74
C ALA A 1133 -102.10 80.28 0.65
N GLU A 1134 -102.41 79.02 0.96
CA GLU A 1134 -102.02 78.38 2.23
C GLU A 1134 -100.51 78.16 2.33
N LYS A 1135 -99.89 77.58 1.29
CA LYS A 1135 -98.43 77.35 1.25
C LYS A 1135 -97.67 78.67 1.26
N TRP A 1136 -98.16 79.67 0.54
CA TRP A 1136 -97.61 81.02 0.52
C TRP A 1136 -97.71 81.68 1.90
N ALA A 1137 -98.91 81.72 2.50
CA ALA A 1137 -99.14 82.32 3.81
C ALA A 1137 -98.29 81.63 4.89
N LYS A 1138 -98.21 80.30 4.87
CA LYS A 1138 -97.33 79.54 5.76
C LYS A 1138 -95.87 79.91 5.57
N ALA A 1139 -95.40 80.09 4.34
CA ALA A 1139 -94.04 80.53 4.06
C ALA A 1139 -93.75 81.96 4.55
N VAL A 1140 -94.73 82.86 4.47
CA VAL A 1140 -94.64 84.20 5.08
C VAL A 1140 -94.54 84.09 6.61
N GLY A 1141 -95.40 83.29 7.24
CA GLY A 1141 -95.42 83.12 8.71
C GLY A 1141 -94.19 82.41 9.27
N GLU A 1142 -93.59 81.49 8.50
CA GLU A 1142 -92.30 80.87 8.82
C GLU A 1142 -91.10 81.80 8.55
N GLY A 1143 -91.33 83.02 8.02
CA GLY A 1143 -90.30 84.01 7.72
C GLY A 1143 -89.45 83.68 6.50
N LEU A 1144 -89.91 82.75 5.64
CA LEU A 1144 -89.24 82.30 4.42
C LEU A 1144 -89.38 83.32 3.27
N LEU A 1145 -90.48 84.09 3.25
CA LEU A 1145 -90.70 85.22 2.35
C LEU A 1145 -90.68 86.52 3.16
N LYS A 1146 -89.74 87.42 2.85
CA LYS A 1146 -89.56 88.72 3.55
C LYS A 1146 -89.83 89.89 2.61
N GLY A 1147 -90.18 91.05 3.16
CA GLY A 1147 -90.44 92.28 2.40
C GLY A 1147 -91.88 92.44 1.91
N ILE A 1148 -92.80 91.58 2.36
CA ILE A 1148 -94.23 91.70 2.07
C ILE A 1148 -94.87 92.61 3.12
N ASN A 1149 -95.16 93.85 2.73
CA ASN A 1149 -95.67 94.87 3.64
C ASN A 1149 -97.19 94.81 3.88
N ASP A 1150 -97.93 94.12 3.01
CA ASP A 1150 -99.40 94.00 3.11
C ASP A 1150 -99.87 92.58 2.71
N VAL A 1151 -99.65 91.62 3.61
CA VAL A 1151 -100.02 90.20 3.40
C VAL A 1151 -101.52 90.05 3.13
N ALA A 1152 -102.34 90.83 3.83
CA ALA A 1152 -103.79 90.82 3.68
C ALA A 1152 -104.23 91.21 2.26
N ARG A 1153 -103.66 92.28 1.71
CA ARG A 1153 -103.95 92.70 0.34
C ARG A 1153 -103.44 91.69 -0.70
N VAL A 1154 -102.29 91.05 -0.48
CA VAL A 1154 -101.83 89.98 -1.38
C VAL A 1154 -102.78 88.77 -1.35
N LEU A 1155 -103.26 88.35 -0.17
CA LEU A 1155 -104.26 87.28 -0.07
C LEU A 1155 -105.56 87.63 -0.79
N LYS A 1156 -106.02 88.88 -0.70
CA LYS A 1156 -107.23 89.33 -1.41
C LYS A 1156 -107.00 89.48 -2.91
N ASP A 1157 -106.01 90.25 -3.31
CA ASP A 1157 -105.86 90.72 -4.69
C ASP A 1157 -105.16 89.69 -5.58
N ALA A 1158 -104.14 88.98 -5.06
CA ALA A 1158 -103.38 88.00 -5.85
C ALA A 1158 -103.94 86.57 -5.74
N PHE A 1159 -104.45 86.18 -4.56
CA PHE A 1159 -104.99 84.84 -4.32
C PHE A 1159 -106.53 84.76 -4.32
N ASN A 1160 -107.23 85.89 -4.42
CA ASN A 1160 -108.69 85.96 -4.39
C ASN A 1160 -109.33 85.27 -3.17
N VAL A 1161 -108.66 85.33 -2.00
CA VAL A 1161 -109.13 84.69 -0.77
C VAL A 1161 -110.34 85.42 -0.22
N ALA A 1162 -111.42 84.67 0.03
CA ALA A 1162 -112.64 85.19 0.64
C ALA A 1162 -112.43 85.59 2.12
N ALA A 1163 -113.20 86.57 2.59
CA ALA A 1163 -113.07 87.14 3.94
C ALA A 1163 -113.16 86.09 5.07
N SER A 1164 -113.99 85.05 4.90
CA SER A 1164 -114.18 83.97 5.87
C SER A 1164 -112.95 83.06 6.02
N GLU A 1165 -112.15 82.89 4.97
CA GLU A 1165 -110.95 82.04 4.98
C GLU A 1165 -109.68 82.83 5.32
N ALA A 1166 -109.68 84.14 5.04
CA ALA A 1166 -108.56 85.05 5.29
C ALA A 1166 -108.05 84.99 6.74
N GLY A 1167 -108.93 84.83 7.73
CA GLY A 1167 -108.52 84.71 9.13
C GLY A 1167 -107.55 83.55 9.39
N LYS A 1168 -107.81 82.37 8.81
CA LYS A 1168 -106.96 81.17 8.95
C LYS A 1168 -105.59 81.42 8.32
N LEU A 1169 -105.56 82.00 7.13
CA LEU A 1169 -104.34 82.30 6.39
C LEU A 1169 -103.51 83.42 7.03
N LEU A 1170 -104.14 84.46 7.58
CA LEU A 1170 -103.45 85.51 8.34
C LEU A 1170 -102.80 84.95 9.61
N LYS A 1171 -103.49 84.05 10.32
CA LYS A 1171 -102.90 83.32 11.46
C LYS A 1171 -101.70 82.48 11.04
N LEU A 1172 -101.84 81.73 9.94
CA LEU A 1172 -100.74 80.96 9.33
C LEU A 1172 -99.56 81.85 8.93
N ALA A 1173 -99.84 83.07 8.45
CA ALA A 1173 -98.84 84.09 8.12
C ALA A 1173 -98.25 84.83 9.33
N GLY A 1174 -98.57 84.40 10.56
CA GLY A 1174 -97.99 84.94 11.79
C GLY A 1174 -98.63 86.24 12.29
N TYR A 1175 -99.81 86.63 11.78
CA TYR A 1175 -100.53 87.79 12.32
C TYR A 1175 -101.03 87.52 13.73
N THR A 1176 -100.91 88.53 14.60
CA THR A 1176 -101.64 88.53 15.88
C THR A 1176 -103.12 88.75 15.64
N ALA A 1177 -103.96 88.41 16.61
CA ALA A 1177 -105.41 88.60 16.49
C ALA A 1177 -105.76 90.08 16.22
N GLU A 1178 -105.07 91.02 16.87
CA GLU A 1178 -105.28 92.47 16.71
C GLU A 1178 -104.95 92.93 15.28
N LYS A 1179 -103.80 92.51 14.75
CA LYS A 1179 -103.40 92.84 13.37
C LYS A 1179 -104.30 92.17 12.33
N ALA A 1180 -104.78 90.97 12.63
CA ALA A 1180 -105.75 90.27 11.78
C ALA A 1180 -107.10 91.00 11.78
N VAL A 1181 -107.57 91.51 12.93
CA VAL A 1181 -108.79 92.33 13.02
C VAL A 1181 -108.70 93.58 12.15
N GLU A 1182 -107.58 94.32 12.28
CA GLU A 1182 -107.32 95.50 11.46
C GLU A 1182 -107.31 95.16 9.96
N ALA A 1183 -106.58 94.10 9.58
CA ALA A 1183 -106.51 93.64 8.19
C ALA A 1183 -107.87 93.20 7.63
N LEU A 1184 -108.65 92.42 8.37
CA LEU A 1184 -109.99 91.95 7.97
C LEU A 1184 -110.96 93.12 7.79
N HIS A 1185 -110.87 94.14 8.64
CA HIS A 1185 -111.65 95.36 8.50
C HIS A 1185 -111.20 96.21 7.31
N VAL A 1186 -109.92 96.54 7.21
CA VAL A 1186 -109.40 97.46 6.18
C VAL A 1186 -109.45 96.87 4.78
N VAL A 1187 -109.14 95.58 4.61
CA VAL A 1187 -109.00 94.95 3.30
C VAL A 1187 -110.31 94.29 2.82
N TRP A 1188 -111.08 93.67 3.72
CA TRP A 1188 -112.34 92.99 3.38
C TRP A 1188 -113.61 93.74 3.85
N ASN A 1189 -113.48 94.89 4.50
CA ASN A 1189 -114.60 95.69 5.00
C ASN A 1189 -115.57 94.93 5.92
N MET A 1190 -115.05 93.97 6.71
CA MET A 1190 -115.86 93.20 7.64
C MET A 1190 -116.38 94.08 8.80
N THR A 1191 -117.62 93.82 9.24
CA THR A 1191 -118.20 94.46 10.43
C THR A 1191 -117.62 93.87 11.72
N LYS A 1192 -117.77 94.59 12.85
CA LYS A 1192 -117.32 94.11 14.17
C LYS A 1192 -117.78 92.69 14.47
N ASP A 1193 -119.07 92.41 14.29
CA ASP A 1193 -119.66 91.10 14.61
C ASP A 1193 -119.12 89.98 13.71
N GLN A 1194 -118.84 90.28 12.44
CA GLN A 1194 -118.24 89.32 11.52
C GLN A 1194 -116.80 89.00 11.91
N VAL A 1195 -116.00 90.00 12.31
CA VAL A 1195 -114.62 89.77 12.78
C VAL A 1195 -114.58 89.01 14.10
N ILE A 1196 -115.51 89.28 15.03
CA ILE A 1196 -115.64 88.53 16.30
C ILE A 1196 -115.81 87.04 16.01
N LYS A 1197 -116.69 86.66 15.07
CA LYS A 1197 -116.90 85.25 14.68
C LYS A 1197 -115.64 84.60 14.13
N VAL A 1198 -114.89 85.29 13.27
CA VAL A 1198 -113.62 84.78 12.73
C VAL A 1198 -112.59 84.57 13.84
N LEU A 1199 -112.48 85.46 14.82
CA LEU A 1199 -111.56 85.28 15.95
C LEU A 1199 -111.94 84.09 16.83
N GLN A 1200 -113.24 83.89 17.07
CA GLN A 1200 -113.73 82.72 17.82
C GLN A 1200 -113.39 81.42 17.11
N GLU A 1201 -113.57 81.36 15.79
CA GLU A 1201 -113.30 80.14 15.01
C GLU A 1201 -111.80 79.87 14.89
N VAL A 1202 -111.00 80.88 14.55
CA VAL A 1202 -109.60 80.71 14.13
C VAL A 1202 -108.62 80.76 15.31
N TRP A 1203 -108.81 81.68 16.25
CA TRP A 1203 -107.97 81.81 17.46
C TRP A 1203 -108.55 81.10 18.68
N LYS A 1204 -109.74 80.51 18.58
CA LYS A 1204 -110.44 79.80 19.67
C LYS A 1204 -110.66 80.68 20.91
N PHE A 1205 -110.90 81.97 20.70
CA PHE A 1205 -111.23 82.88 21.80
C PHE A 1205 -112.70 82.75 22.21
N SER A 1206 -112.98 82.86 23.51
CA SER A 1206 -114.34 83.05 24.02
C SER A 1206 -114.93 84.36 23.48
N GLU A 1207 -116.26 84.44 23.35
CA GLU A 1207 -116.96 85.64 22.85
C GLU A 1207 -116.53 86.94 23.54
N GLY A 1208 -116.43 86.94 24.87
CA GLY A 1208 -116.00 88.12 25.64
C GLY A 1208 -114.61 88.62 25.25
N LYS A 1209 -113.64 87.71 25.13
CA LYS A 1209 -112.26 88.02 24.72
C LYS A 1209 -112.15 88.47 23.26
N ALA A 1210 -112.93 87.87 22.35
CA ALA A 1210 -112.96 88.30 20.96
C ALA A 1210 -113.54 89.72 20.81
N LYS A 1211 -114.62 90.02 21.55
CA LYS A 1211 -115.23 91.35 21.60
C LYS A 1211 -114.29 92.40 22.18
N GLU A 1212 -113.58 92.08 23.27
CA GLU A 1212 -112.57 92.97 23.88
C GLU A 1212 -111.48 93.37 22.87
N ILE A 1213 -110.90 92.39 22.15
CA ILE A 1213 -109.85 92.63 21.15
C ILE A 1213 -110.39 93.50 20.00
N VAL A 1214 -111.58 93.17 19.48
CA VAL A 1214 -112.22 93.90 18.38
C VAL A 1214 -112.55 95.34 18.80
N ASP A 1215 -113.13 95.55 19.98
CA ASP A 1215 -113.47 96.88 20.48
C ASP A 1215 -112.23 97.74 20.72
N LYS A 1216 -111.16 97.15 21.24
CA LYS A 1216 -109.87 97.84 21.43
C LYS A 1216 -109.27 98.31 20.11
N VAL A 1217 -109.23 97.44 19.09
CA VAL A 1217 -108.73 97.81 17.75
C VAL A 1217 -109.64 98.85 17.09
N TRP A 1218 -110.97 98.73 17.22
CA TRP A 1218 -111.89 99.72 16.66
C TRP A 1218 -111.82 101.08 17.36
N GLN A 1219 -111.60 101.12 18.68
CA GLN A 1219 -111.33 102.37 19.39
C GLN A 1219 -110.04 103.01 18.90
N PHE A 1220 -108.98 102.22 18.69
CA PHE A 1220 -107.72 102.69 18.12
C PHE A 1220 -107.87 103.22 16.69
N LEU A 1221 -108.61 102.52 15.83
CA LEU A 1221 -108.90 102.99 14.46
C LEU A 1221 -109.76 104.27 14.45
N LYS A 1222 -110.72 104.39 15.37
CA LYS A 1222 -111.48 105.63 15.57
C LYS A 1222 -110.60 106.79 16.05
N SER A 1223 -109.69 106.56 17.01
CA SER A 1223 -108.76 107.60 17.48
C SER A 1223 -107.76 108.02 16.40
N CYS A 1224 -107.26 107.10 15.57
CA CYS A 1224 -106.39 107.44 14.44
C CYS A 1224 -107.14 108.17 13.31
N SER A 1225 -108.44 107.92 13.12
CA SER A 1225 -109.26 108.70 12.18
C SER A 1225 -109.48 110.14 12.66
N LEU A 1226 -109.58 110.35 13.98
CA LEU A 1226 -109.62 111.68 14.60
C LEU A 1226 -108.27 112.40 14.58
N GLU A 1227 -107.14 111.68 14.73
CA GLU A 1227 -105.80 112.27 14.66
C GLU A 1227 -105.34 112.57 13.22
N ARG A 1228 -105.82 111.82 12.22
CA ARG A 1228 -105.68 112.17 10.78
C ARG A 1228 -106.63 113.28 10.35
N ALA A 1229 -107.84 113.37 10.92
CA ALA A 1229 -108.74 114.51 10.71
C ALA A 1229 -108.21 115.80 11.39
N ALA A 1230 -107.51 115.70 12.53
CA ALA A 1230 -106.88 116.83 13.23
C ALA A 1230 -105.48 117.23 12.71
N LYS A 1231 -104.92 116.49 11.73
CA LYS A 1231 -103.75 116.90 10.94
C LYS A 1231 -104.09 117.34 9.51
N MET A 1232 -105.36 117.23 9.12
CA MET A 1232 -105.92 117.75 7.84
C MET A 1232 -106.80 119.00 8.04
N LEU A 1233 -107.13 119.33 9.29
CA LEU A 1233 -107.42 120.69 9.77
C LEU A 1233 -106.14 121.26 10.39
#